data_AF-A0A5C7P3J1-F1
#
_entry.id   AF-A0A5C7P3J1-F1
#
_cell.length_a   1.000
_cell.length_b   1.000
_cell.length_c   1.000
_cell.angle_alpha   90.00
_cell.angle_beta   90.00
_cell.angle_gamma   90.00
#
_symmetry.space_group_name_H-M   'P 1'
#
loop_
_entity.id
_entity.type
_entity.pdbx_description
1 polymer ?
#
loop_
_entity_poly.entity_id
_entity_poly.type
_entity_poly.pdbx_seq_one_letter_code
_entity_poly.pdbx_strand_id
1 'polypeptide(L)'
;QALHVYTDRAGAALYWRIRCKHPDGKKWIRPMHMNGTGYALGEPPTPAHGRPLYRLPQLHADTSAVVFVVEGETCADALAALGLVATTSGSATSADAADWTPLQGRSVTLWPDNDGPGRKYADDVAAKLRALDCSVQRIAALDLPEHGDAVDWLVLNPGATAADVLALACEGAATVATEPEPLRRPVPPAQPYPLAELGPLLAPAAQSLRRVIQAPDAVCGASVLAAASLATQGLADVLIDGRVMPLSLWLLTVAESGERKSAVDTEALRAAREFEKDLARDFEAAQSEHAARLAEWQARCESAKTAAKKSQGKGLADALQDIGDAPPAPLVPRLLAADFTSEGLAKLLALGWPTVGAFTDEAALVFGGHGMTKETTMRTAATLCKLWDSGTLDRVRALDGATKLYGRRLALHLMAQPVIAERALSDDVLAGQGFLARCLLAWPDSTAGTRPYRGENLRDDAALQRLGERLAYLHRLPLPLADDERQELEPGKLTLANDAKRAWIELHNAIEKHMAPTGRYASVKPWASKTPEQVLRIAGVLALLDDDAAQQIDAATIERATELALWHLDEAARLAGTAALPPETRDAEALLAWCHATGRNQIHSRDALRLGPNRIREREGFTSAMQVLVSAGWAKPIEGGAVIDGAFRRHAWDVVGPL
;
A
#
# COMPACT_ATOMS: atom_id res chain seq x y z
N GLN A 1 48.13 -20.83 23.23
CA GLN A 1 46.78 -21.30 22.81
C GLN A 1 46.04 -20.16 22.15
N ALA A 2 45.95 -18.99 22.80
CA ALA A 2 45.41 -17.78 22.19
C ALA A 2 46.00 -16.53 22.87
N LEU A 3 45.92 -15.40 22.19
CA LEU A 3 46.23 -14.07 22.72
C LEU A 3 45.01 -13.18 22.44
N HIS A 4 44.26 -12.84 23.49
CA HIS A 4 43.02 -12.05 23.35
C HIS A 4 43.33 -10.57 23.59
N VAL A 5 43.00 -9.71 22.62
CA VAL A 5 43.29 -8.27 22.67
C VAL A 5 42.05 -7.50 23.15
N TYR A 6 42.18 -6.76 24.24
CA TYR A 6 41.16 -5.80 24.66
C TYR A 6 41.50 -4.44 24.06
N THR A 7 40.53 -3.83 23.40
CA THR A 7 40.70 -2.58 22.66
C THR A 7 39.73 -1.51 23.15
N ASP A 8 40.06 -0.25 22.90
CA ASP A 8 39.11 0.84 23.04
C ASP A 8 38.09 0.85 21.88
N ARG A 9 37.17 1.83 21.89
CA ARG A 9 36.16 1.99 20.84
C ARG A 9 36.75 2.21 19.45
N ALA A 10 37.94 2.79 19.34
CA ALA A 10 38.63 3.03 18.07
C ALA A 10 39.44 1.81 17.59
N GLY A 11 39.50 0.74 18.39
CA GLY A 11 40.26 -0.47 18.09
C GLY A 11 41.72 -0.41 18.54
N ALA A 12 42.15 0.61 19.30
CA ALA A 12 43.50 0.67 19.84
C ALA A 12 43.64 -0.30 21.02
N ALA A 13 44.74 -1.07 21.05
CA ALA A 13 44.98 -2.07 22.08
C ALA A 13 45.23 -1.43 23.46
N LEU A 14 44.47 -1.87 24.46
CA LEU A 14 44.58 -1.45 25.85
C LEU A 14 45.40 -2.44 26.66
N TYR A 15 45.08 -3.73 26.55
CA TYR A 15 45.83 -4.82 27.16
C TYR A 15 45.52 -6.15 26.46
N TRP A 16 46.26 -7.19 26.82
CA TRP A 16 46.14 -8.53 26.29
C TRP A 16 45.91 -9.54 27.40
N ARG A 17 45.22 -10.64 27.10
CA ARG A 17 45.15 -11.82 27.94
C ARG A 17 45.79 -13.00 27.23
N ILE A 18 46.88 -13.49 27.82
CA ILE A 18 47.63 -14.62 27.31
C ILE A 18 46.99 -15.89 27.85
N ARG A 19 46.57 -16.79 26.95
CA ARG A 19 46.07 -18.12 27.30
C ARG A 19 47.04 -19.19 26.81
N CYS A 20 47.66 -19.88 27.77
CA CYS A 20 48.50 -21.05 27.55
C CYS A 20 47.89 -22.27 28.23
N LYS A 21 48.04 -23.45 27.61
CA LYS A 21 47.65 -24.74 28.19
C LYS A 21 48.91 -25.57 28.30
N HIS A 22 49.27 -25.95 29.52
CA HIS A 22 50.41 -26.83 29.77
C HIS A 22 50.06 -28.27 29.35
N PRO A 23 51.03 -29.12 28.95
CA PRO A 23 50.75 -30.49 28.54
C PRO A 23 50.00 -31.35 29.57
N ASP A 24 50.07 -31.01 30.86
CA ASP A 24 49.32 -31.65 31.96
C ASP A 24 47.87 -31.15 32.09
N GLY A 25 47.42 -30.29 31.18
CA GLY A 25 46.06 -29.74 31.15
C GLY A 25 45.86 -28.45 31.94
N LYS A 26 46.84 -27.99 32.75
CA LYS A 26 46.71 -26.76 33.52
C LYS A 26 46.69 -25.53 32.60
N LYS A 27 45.68 -24.67 32.79
CA LYS A 27 45.53 -23.39 32.08
C LYS A 27 46.39 -22.33 32.78
N TRP A 28 47.22 -21.63 32.03
CA TRP A 28 47.93 -20.43 32.48
C TRP A 28 47.34 -19.23 31.75
N ILE A 29 46.56 -18.43 32.48
CA ILE A 29 45.91 -17.23 31.97
C ILE A 29 46.47 -16.04 32.74
N ARG A 30 47.14 -15.13 32.02
CA ARG A 30 47.70 -13.90 32.61
C ARG A 30 47.45 -12.69 31.71
N PRO A 31 46.98 -11.58 32.28
CA PRO A 31 46.91 -10.32 31.57
C PRO A 31 48.31 -9.73 31.38
N MET A 32 48.47 -8.95 30.33
CA MET A 32 49.69 -8.24 29.97
C MET A 32 49.31 -6.88 29.40
N HIS A 33 50.02 -5.82 29.78
CA HIS A 33 49.81 -4.48 29.21
C HIS A 33 51.15 -3.83 28.87
N MET A 34 51.11 -2.75 28.10
CA MET A 34 52.29 -1.97 27.78
C MET A 34 52.47 -0.85 28.81
N ASN A 35 53.63 -0.77 29.46
CA ASN A 35 53.90 0.22 30.52
C ASN A 35 54.71 1.45 30.03
N GLY A 36 54.76 1.66 28.71
CA GLY A 36 55.53 2.73 28.05
C GLY A 36 56.97 2.36 27.68
N THR A 37 57.58 1.35 28.32
CA THR A 37 58.95 0.88 28.00
C THR A 37 59.03 -0.59 27.57
N GLY A 38 57.95 -1.34 27.77
CA GLY A 38 57.84 -2.74 27.38
C GLY A 38 56.52 -3.36 27.85
N TYR A 39 56.44 -4.69 27.76
CA TYR A 39 55.29 -5.45 28.23
C TYR A 39 55.47 -5.88 29.69
N ALA A 40 54.47 -5.60 30.52
CA ALA A 40 54.41 -6.03 31.91
C ALA A 40 53.23 -6.98 32.13
N LEU A 41 53.44 -8.03 32.93
CA LEU A 41 52.35 -8.91 33.38
C LEU A 41 51.49 -8.18 34.41
N GLY A 42 50.17 -8.31 34.28
CA GLY A 42 49.18 -7.61 35.07
C GLY A 42 48.20 -6.81 34.21
N GLU A 43 47.07 -6.45 34.80
CA GLU A 43 46.09 -5.56 34.16
C GLU A 43 46.52 -4.10 34.36
N PRO A 44 46.24 -3.21 33.40
CA PRO A 44 46.43 -1.78 33.61
C PRO A 44 45.44 -1.27 34.69
N PRO A 45 45.66 -0.07 35.25
CA PRO A 45 44.71 0.56 36.16
C PRO A 45 43.29 0.58 35.56
N THR A 46 42.29 0.14 36.34
CA THR A 46 40.89 0.10 35.89
C THR A 46 40.41 1.51 35.54
N PRO A 47 39.86 1.75 34.33
CA PRO A 47 39.28 3.04 33.98
C PRO A 47 38.11 3.43 34.90
N ALA A 48 37.84 4.73 35.03
CA ALA A 48 36.80 5.25 35.93
C ALA A 48 35.38 4.69 35.66
N HIS A 49 35.11 4.28 34.43
CA HIS A 49 33.81 3.74 34.00
C HIS A 49 33.75 2.21 34.00
N GLY A 50 34.82 1.53 34.42
CA GLY A 50 34.94 0.07 34.37
C GLY A 50 35.84 -0.42 33.22
N ARG A 51 36.03 -1.72 33.15
CA ARG A 51 36.89 -2.39 32.17
C ARG A 51 36.15 -2.60 30.84
N PRO A 52 36.84 -2.45 29.70
CA PRO A 52 36.22 -2.66 28.40
C PRO A 52 35.77 -4.11 28.23
N LEU A 53 34.64 -4.31 27.56
CA LEU A 53 34.20 -5.62 27.10
C LEU A 53 35.10 -6.14 25.96
N TYR A 54 35.26 -7.46 25.87
CA TYR A 54 35.99 -8.06 24.76
C TYR A 54 35.25 -7.83 23.43
N ARG A 55 35.97 -7.53 22.34
CA ARG A 55 35.38 -7.21 21.02
C ARG A 55 34.49 -5.95 21.02
N LEU A 56 34.88 -4.93 21.80
CA LEU A 56 34.16 -3.67 21.94
C LEU A 56 33.87 -2.93 20.61
N PRO A 57 34.78 -2.85 19.62
CA PRO A 57 34.48 -2.21 18.34
C PRO A 57 33.32 -2.88 17.58
N GLN A 58 33.22 -4.20 17.66
CA GLN A 58 32.17 -4.98 16.99
C GLN A 58 30.79 -4.72 17.60
N LEU A 59 30.72 -4.44 18.91
CA LEU A 59 29.47 -4.02 19.56
C LEU A 59 28.95 -2.69 19.00
N HIS A 60 29.84 -1.81 18.57
CA HIS A 60 29.45 -0.50 18.02
C HIS A 60 29.19 -0.50 16.52
N ALA A 61 29.71 -1.51 15.79
CA ALA A 61 29.54 -1.62 14.34
C ALA A 61 28.12 -2.02 13.95
N ASP A 62 27.47 -2.86 14.75
CA ASP A 62 26.07 -3.24 14.59
C ASP A 62 25.36 -3.11 15.93
N THR A 63 24.56 -2.04 16.07
CA THR A 63 23.78 -1.76 17.28
C THR A 63 22.42 -2.46 17.29
N SER A 64 22.00 -3.06 16.17
CA SER A 64 20.70 -3.71 16.00
C SER A 64 20.72 -5.21 16.27
N ALA A 65 21.89 -5.85 16.10
CA ALA A 65 22.05 -7.27 16.36
C ALA A 65 21.84 -7.66 17.84
N VAL A 66 21.34 -8.88 18.04
CA VAL A 66 21.33 -9.56 19.34
C VAL A 66 22.78 -9.84 19.76
N VAL A 67 23.12 -9.48 21.00
CA VAL A 67 24.47 -9.67 21.54
C VAL A 67 24.52 -10.92 22.40
N PHE A 68 25.44 -11.84 22.09
CA PHE A 68 25.72 -13.00 22.93
C PHE A 68 26.77 -12.65 23.99
N VAL A 69 26.47 -12.90 25.27
CA VAL A 69 27.43 -12.78 26.36
C VAL A 69 27.78 -14.16 26.89
N VAL A 70 29.07 -14.48 26.82
CA VAL A 70 29.67 -15.74 27.28
C VAL A 70 30.71 -15.47 28.36
N GLU A 71 31.19 -16.51 29.05
CA GLU A 71 32.15 -16.37 30.14
C GLU A 71 33.60 -16.13 29.71
N GLY A 72 34.01 -16.72 28.57
CA GLY A 72 35.39 -16.70 28.11
C GLY A 72 35.58 -16.14 26.70
N GLU A 73 36.77 -15.59 26.44
CA GLU A 73 37.10 -14.94 25.17
C GLU A 73 37.10 -15.93 24.00
N THR A 74 37.44 -17.20 24.25
CA THR A 74 37.42 -18.26 23.23
C THR A 74 36.00 -18.60 22.76
N CYS A 75 35.02 -18.62 23.65
CA CYS A 75 33.61 -18.82 23.29
C CYS A 75 33.10 -17.63 22.45
N ALA A 76 33.51 -16.41 22.82
CA ALA A 76 33.13 -15.21 22.08
C ALA A 76 33.72 -15.22 20.67
N ASP A 77 34.98 -15.64 20.52
CA ASP A 77 35.62 -15.79 19.21
C ASP A 77 34.95 -16.89 18.36
N ALA A 78 34.53 -18.01 18.97
CA ALA A 78 33.84 -19.09 18.27
C ALA A 78 32.47 -18.65 17.72
N LEU A 79 31.65 -17.96 18.53
CA LEU A 79 30.37 -17.41 18.07
C LEU A 79 30.57 -16.31 17.03
N ALA A 80 31.59 -15.47 17.20
CA ALA A 80 31.90 -14.44 16.22
C ALA A 80 32.37 -15.00 14.87
N ALA A 81 33.02 -16.16 14.85
CA ALA A 81 33.40 -16.84 13.61
C ALA A 81 32.18 -17.31 12.79
N LEU A 82 31.02 -17.50 13.43
CA LEU A 82 29.75 -17.79 12.76
C LEU A 82 29.04 -16.53 12.23
N GLY A 83 29.56 -15.34 12.52
CA GLY A 83 28.94 -14.06 12.14
C GLY A 83 28.04 -13.44 13.22
N LEU A 84 28.03 -13.99 14.44
CA LEU A 84 27.26 -13.45 15.56
C LEU A 84 28.02 -12.34 16.28
N VAL A 85 27.28 -11.38 16.86
CA VAL A 85 27.86 -10.38 17.75
C VAL A 85 28.00 -10.99 19.14
N ALA A 86 29.23 -11.32 19.56
CA ALA A 86 29.51 -11.95 20.84
C ALA A 86 30.59 -11.22 21.63
N THR A 87 30.45 -11.20 22.96
CA THR A 87 31.35 -10.52 23.88
C THR A 87 31.48 -11.24 25.23
N THR A 88 32.42 -10.79 26.06
CA THR A 88 32.61 -11.25 27.43
C THR A 88 33.26 -10.17 28.30
N SER A 89 33.01 -10.21 29.62
CA SER A 89 33.78 -9.45 30.61
C SER A 89 35.16 -10.08 30.90
N GLY A 90 35.39 -11.31 30.43
CA GLY A 90 36.66 -12.03 30.45
C GLY A 90 36.76 -13.17 31.48
N SER A 91 35.86 -13.27 32.45
CA SER A 91 35.81 -14.36 33.43
C SER A 91 34.49 -14.36 34.20
N ALA A 92 34.11 -15.51 34.76
CA ALA A 92 33.00 -15.66 35.70
C ALA A 92 33.04 -14.68 36.90
N THR A 93 34.20 -14.09 37.24
CA THR A 93 34.35 -13.15 38.37
C THR A 93 34.54 -11.70 37.96
N SER A 94 34.54 -11.36 36.67
CA SER A 94 34.82 -10.00 36.19
C SER A 94 33.57 -9.14 35.92
N ALA A 95 32.37 -9.67 36.18
CA ALA A 95 31.11 -8.97 35.90
C ALA A 95 31.01 -7.59 36.60
N ASP A 96 31.50 -7.47 37.83
CA ASP A 96 31.43 -6.21 38.60
C ASP A 96 32.41 -5.15 38.13
N ALA A 97 33.57 -5.55 37.61
CA ALA A 97 34.63 -4.64 37.21
C ALA A 97 34.47 -4.17 35.75
N ALA A 98 33.53 -4.72 35.00
CA ALA A 98 33.31 -4.41 33.59
C ALA A 98 32.36 -3.23 33.37
N ASP A 99 32.61 -2.47 32.31
CA ASP A 99 31.71 -1.44 31.79
C ASP A 99 30.67 -2.08 30.86
N TRP A 100 29.43 -2.20 31.34
CA TRP A 100 28.31 -2.77 30.57
C TRP A 100 27.52 -1.72 29.77
N THR A 101 27.83 -0.43 29.93
CA THR A 101 27.12 0.65 29.23
C THR A 101 27.11 0.53 27.71
N PRO A 102 28.10 -0.11 27.03
CA PRO A 102 28.02 -0.33 25.58
C PRO A 102 26.82 -1.20 25.13
N LEU A 103 26.15 -1.90 26.06
CA LEU A 103 24.98 -2.73 25.77
C LEU A 103 23.64 -2.07 26.11
N GLN A 104 23.63 -0.83 26.61
CA GLN A 104 22.41 -0.16 27.05
C GLN A 104 21.28 -0.20 26.01
N GLY A 105 20.09 -0.63 26.44
CA GLY A 105 18.90 -0.73 25.59
C GLY A 105 18.90 -1.88 24.57
N ARG A 106 19.89 -2.79 24.59
CA ARG A 106 20.03 -3.85 23.58
C ARG A 106 19.37 -5.17 23.99
N SER A 107 19.14 -6.02 22.98
CA SER A 107 18.79 -7.43 23.17
C SER A 107 20.04 -8.27 23.41
N VAL A 108 20.09 -8.96 24.55
CA VAL A 108 21.24 -9.74 25.01
C VAL A 108 20.84 -11.17 25.34
N THR A 109 21.56 -12.13 24.78
CA THR A 109 21.42 -13.55 25.07
C THR A 109 22.61 -14.03 25.88
N LEU A 110 22.35 -14.53 27.10
CA LEU A 110 23.37 -15.08 27.99
C LEU A 110 23.55 -16.57 27.72
N TRP A 111 24.80 -16.99 27.50
CA TRP A 111 25.17 -18.39 27.37
C TRP A 111 26.21 -18.75 28.44
N PRO A 112 25.78 -19.17 29.64
CA PRO A 112 26.69 -19.60 30.71
C PRO A 112 27.30 -20.97 30.42
N ASP A 113 28.46 -21.23 31.01
CA ASP A 113 29.03 -22.56 31.11
C ASP A 113 28.10 -23.45 31.98
N ASN A 114 28.05 -24.74 31.70
CA ASN A 114 27.16 -25.69 32.38
C ASN A 114 27.69 -26.10 33.77
N ASP A 115 27.84 -25.13 34.67
CA ASP A 115 28.21 -25.33 36.06
C ASP A 115 27.63 -24.27 37.02
N GLY A 116 27.92 -24.42 38.32
CA GLY A 116 27.43 -23.51 39.36
C GLY A 116 27.97 -22.07 39.24
N PRO A 117 29.29 -21.87 39.09
CA PRO A 117 29.88 -20.56 38.83
C PRO A 117 29.32 -19.85 37.60
N GLY A 118 29.11 -20.57 36.50
CA GLY A 118 28.61 -19.98 35.26
C GLY A 118 27.17 -19.49 35.35
N ARG A 119 26.30 -20.26 36.03
CA ARG A 119 24.95 -19.82 36.36
C ARG A 119 24.95 -18.53 37.18
N LYS A 120 25.81 -18.45 38.22
CA LYS A 120 25.94 -17.25 39.04
C LYS A 120 26.42 -16.04 38.22
N TYR A 121 27.42 -16.23 37.35
CA TYR A 121 27.89 -15.17 36.46
C TYR A 121 26.75 -14.65 35.56
N ALA A 122 25.97 -15.55 34.95
CA ALA A 122 24.83 -15.14 34.13
C ALA A 122 23.73 -14.43 34.94
N ASP A 123 23.50 -14.78 36.21
CA ASP A 123 22.58 -14.06 37.08
C ASP A 123 23.09 -12.64 37.40
N ASP A 124 24.37 -12.50 37.76
CA ASP A 124 25.01 -11.23 38.08
C ASP A 124 25.03 -10.28 36.86
N VAL A 125 25.34 -10.81 35.68
CA VAL A 125 25.31 -10.06 34.42
C VAL A 125 23.88 -9.69 34.03
N ALA A 126 22.91 -10.59 34.15
CA ALA A 126 21.51 -10.29 33.85
C ALA A 126 20.98 -9.14 34.70
N ALA A 127 21.32 -9.09 35.99
CA ALA A 127 20.92 -8.00 36.88
C ALA A 127 21.48 -6.64 36.42
N LYS A 128 22.77 -6.59 36.04
CA LYS A 128 23.42 -5.36 35.55
C LYS A 128 22.83 -4.88 34.22
N LEU A 129 22.58 -5.81 33.30
CA LEU A 129 22.03 -5.48 31.98
C LEU A 129 20.56 -5.01 32.07
N ARG A 130 19.75 -5.64 32.92
CA ARG A 130 18.38 -5.16 33.17
C ARG A 130 18.36 -3.75 33.76
N ALA A 131 19.32 -3.39 34.60
CA ALA A 131 19.47 -2.03 35.12
C ALA A 131 19.88 -1.00 34.03
N LEU A 132 20.31 -1.47 32.86
CA LEU A 132 20.64 -0.67 31.67
C LEU A 132 19.56 -0.78 30.58
N ASP A 133 18.32 -1.11 30.97
CA ASP A 133 17.17 -1.28 30.06
C ASP A 133 17.39 -2.30 28.93
N CYS A 134 18.27 -3.29 29.13
CA CYS A 134 18.48 -4.35 28.15
C CYS A 134 17.38 -5.40 28.23
N SER A 135 16.97 -5.95 27.08
CA SER A 135 16.19 -7.18 27.02
C SER A 135 17.13 -8.37 27.19
N VAL A 136 17.00 -9.12 28.27
CA VAL A 136 17.94 -10.21 28.61
C VAL A 136 17.24 -11.55 28.60
N GLN A 137 17.74 -12.48 27.80
CA GLN A 137 17.33 -13.88 27.76
C GLN A 137 18.54 -14.78 28.04
N ARG A 138 18.30 -16.02 28.45
CA ARG A 138 19.36 -17.00 28.72
C ARG A 138 19.10 -18.26 27.94
N ILE A 139 20.12 -18.87 27.35
CA ILE A 139 19.96 -20.15 26.66
C ILE A 139 19.55 -21.24 27.67
N ALA A 140 18.50 -21.98 27.32
CA ALA A 140 17.97 -23.09 28.12
C ALA A 140 19.00 -24.20 28.26
N ALA A 141 18.81 -25.13 29.20
CA ALA A 141 19.71 -26.28 29.34
C ALA A 141 19.80 -27.09 28.03
N LEU A 142 21.01 -27.21 27.45
CA LEU A 142 21.27 -27.88 26.16
C LEU A 142 21.83 -29.31 26.30
N ASP A 143 21.54 -30.00 27.41
CA ASP A 143 22.06 -31.35 27.72
C ASP A 143 23.59 -31.50 27.54
N LEU A 144 24.35 -30.44 27.81
CA LEU A 144 25.82 -30.48 27.75
C LEU A 144 26.40 -31.25 28.95
N PRO A 145 27.60 -31.85 28.82
CA PRO A 145 28.36 -32.38 29.97
C PRO A 145 28.58 -31.31 31.06
N GLU A 146 28.90 -31.74 32.29
CA GLU A 146 29.32 -30.82 33.35
C GLU A 146 30.55 -30.02 32.90
N HIS A 147 30.52 -28.70 33.11
CA HIS A 147 31.49 -27.72 32.57
C HIS A 147 31.46 -27.51 31.05
N GLY A 148 30.44 -28.02 30.34
CA GLY A 148 30.30 -27.77 28.90
C GLY A 148 29.97 -26.31 28.60
N ASP A 149 30.59 -25.76 27.55
CA ASP A 149 30.42 -24.37 27.11
C ASP A 149 29.87 -24.25 25.67
N ALA A 150 29.77 -23.02 25.15
CA ALA A 150 29.31 -22.77 23.78
C ALA A 150 30.23 -23.43 22.70
N VAL A 151 31.53 -23.60 22.98
CA VAL A 151 32.45 -24.28 22.08
C VAL A 151 32.18 -25.79 22.07
N ASP A 152 31.95 -26.38 23.25
CA ASP A 152 31.58 -27.80 23.34
C ASP A 152 30.28 -28.10 22.59
N TRP A 153 29.30 -27.20 22.67
CA TRP A 153 28.07 -27.32 21.87
C TRP A 153 28.35 -27.28 20.37
N LEU A 154 29.21 -26.38 19.89
CA LEU A 154 29.60 -26.30 18.47
C LEU A 154 30.40 -27.53 18.01
N VAL A 155 31.19 -28.13 18.89
CA VAL A 155 31.89 -29.39 18.60
C VAL A 155 30.91 -30.56 18.44
N LEU A 156 29.86 -30.60 19.25
CA LEU A 156 28.77 -31.58 19.12
C LEU A 156 27.89 -31.33 17.88
N ASN A 157 27.89 -30.09 17.36
CA ASN A 157 27.09 -29.67 16.22
C ASN A 157 27.95 -29.03 15.11
N PRO A 158 28.81 -29.80 14.42
CA PRO A 158 29.84 -29.28 13.51
C PRO A 158 29.29 -28.59 12.24
N GLY A 159 27.98 -28.62 12.00
CA GLY A 159 27.30 -27.92 10.90
C GLY A 159 26.45 -26.72 11.32
N ALA A 160 26.47 -26.35 12.61
CA ALA A 160 25.64 -25.26 13.11
C ALA A 160 26.02 -23.92 12.48
N THR A 161 25.01 -23.20 12.01
CA THR A 161 25.09 -21.85 11.46
C THR A 161 24.69 -20.81 12.51
N ALA A 162 24.91 -19.52 12.21
CA ALA A 162 24.40 -18.44 13.05
C ALA A 162 22.87 -18.52 13.26
N ALA A 163 22.12 -18.98 12.26
CA ALA A 163 20.67 -19.14 12.37
C ALA A 163 20.30 -20.23 13.39
N ASP A 164 21.05 -21.33 13.42
CA ASP A 164 20.81 -22.42 14.37
C ASP A 164 21.08 -21.98 15.82
N VAL A 165 22.14 -21.18 16.03
CA VAL A 165 22.46 -20.61 17.35
C VAL A 165 21.41 -19.58 17.79
N LEU A 166 20.91 -18.74 16.87
CA LEU A 166 19.84 -17.79 17.17
C LEU A 166 18.50 -18.47 17.47
N ALA A 167 18.29 -19.69 16.98
CA ALA A 167 17.09 -20.49 17.20
C ALA A 167 17.12 -21.33 18.49
N LEU A 168 18.21 -21.30 19.26
CA LEU A 168 18.30 -22.03 20.53
C LEU A 168 17.24 -21.54 21.53
N ALA A 169 16.56 -22.49 22.15
CA ALA A 169 15.54 -22.21 23.16
C ALA A 169 16.16 -21.39 24.32
N CYS A 170 15.44 -20.37 24.77
CA CYS A 170 15.89 -19.49 25.85
C CYS A 170 14.89 -19.49 27.03
N GLU A 171 15.41 -19.56 28.25
CA GLU A 171 14.71 -19.40 29.51
C GLU A 171 14.72 -17.93 29.98
N GLY A 172 13.64 -17.51 30.65
CA GLY A 172 13.61 -16.23 31.37
C GLY A 172 13.18 -15.02 30.54
N ALA A 173 12.32 -15.20 29.53
CA ALA A 173 11.50 -14.11 29.04
C ALA A 173 10.61 -13.64 30.21
N ALA A 174 11.09 -12.63 30.96
CA ALA A 174 10.19 -11.81 31.75
C ALA A 174 9.14 -11.29 30.75
N THR A 175 7.89 -11.67 30.96
CA THR A 175 6.76 -11.10 30.25
C THR A 175 6.70 -9.62 30.59
N VAL A 176 7.47 -8.81 29.87
CA VAL A 176 6.91 -7.56 29.38
C VAL A 176 5.59 -7.98 28.77
N ALA A 177 4.47 -7.38 29.16
CA ALA A 177 3.23 -7.56 28.45
C ALA A 177 3.48 -7.08 27.02
N THR A 178 3.96 -7.97 26.16
CA THR A 178 4.06 -7.74 24.73
C THR A 178 2.62 -7.65 24.30
N GLU A 179 2.25 -6.49 23.79
CA GLU A 179 0.99 -6.35 23.06
C GLU A 179 0.88 -7.55 22.10
N PRO A 180 -0.30 -8.18 22.03
CA PRO A 180 -0.48 -9.34 21.18
C PRO A 180 -0.03 -9.02 19.76
N GLU A 181 0.69 -9.95 19.15
CA GLU A 181 1.34 -9.74 17.86
C GLU A 181 0.26 -9.45 16.81
N PRO A 182 0.40 -8.40 15.98
CA PRO A 182 -0.62 -8.07 15.00
C PRO A 182 -0.95 -9.29 14.13
N LEU A 183 -2.24 -9.63 14.00
CA LEU A 183 -2.68 -10.78 13.19
C LEU A 183 -2.28 -10.65 11.71
N ARG A 184 -1.90 -9.44 11.28
CA ARG A 184 -1.33 -9.14 9.97
C ARG A 184 0.13 -8.77 10.15
N ARG A 185 0.97 -9.22 9.22
CA ARG A 185 2.23 -8.51 9.00
C ARG A 185 1.88 -7.06 8.65
N PRO A 186 2.41 -6.05 9.37
CA PRO A 186 2.15 -4.67 9.02
C PRO A 186 2.59 -4.45 7.57
N VAL A 187 1.74 -3.78 6.79
CA VAL A 187 2.10 -3.40 5.43
C VAL A 187 3.37 -2.56 5.53
N PRO A 188 4.44 -2.86 4.76
CA PRO A 188 5.61 -2.00 4.73
C PRO A 188 5.18 -0.54 4.50
N PRO A 189 5.85 0.46 5.07
CA PRO A 189 5.45 1.85 4.89
C PRO A 189 5.39 2.21 3.40
N ALA A 190 4.42 3.05 3.04
CA ALA A 190 4.29 3.50 1.66
C ALA A 190 5.53 4.31 1.27
N GLN A 191 6.01 4.14 0.04
CA GLN A 191 7.07 5.00 -0.47
C GLN A 191 6.53 6.43 -0.64
N PRO A 192 7.34 7.48 -0.45
CA PRO A 192 6.91 8.85 -0.70
C PRO A 192 6.39 9.02 -2.13
N TYR A 193 5.23 9.67 -2.29
CA TYR A 193 4.66 9.92 -3.62
C TYR A 193 5.56 10.89 -4.42
N PRO A 194 5.88 10.61 -5.69
CA PRO A 194 6.81 11.41 -6.48
C PRO A 194 6.15 12.70 -6.99
N LEU A 195 5.80 13.62 -6.08
CA LEU A 195 5.10 14.86 -6.40
C LEU A 195 5.83 15.72 -7.44
N ALA A 196 7.17 15.69 -7.47
CA ALA A 196 7.96 16.47 -8.43
C ALA A 196 7.70 16.05 -9.89
N GLU A 197 7.38 14.76 -10.11
CA GLU A 197 7.20 14.18 -11.44
C GLU A 197 5.83 14.54 -12.05
N LEU A 198 4.93 15.14 -11.26
CA LEU A 198 3.67 15.69 -11.77
C LEU A 198 3.87 16.91 -12.69
N GLY A 199 5.09 17.44 -12.80
CA GLY A 199 5.41 18.54 -13.70
C GLY A 199 5.07 19.93 -13.14
N PRO A 200 5.31 20.99 -13.93
CA PRO A 200 5.38 22.37 -13.42
C PRO A 200 4.04 22.96 -12.97
N LEU A 201 2.91 22.39 -13.43
CA LEU A 201 1.57 22.84 -13.06
C LEU A 201 0.96 22.04 -11.91
N LEU A 202 0.99 20.70 -12.01
CA LEU A 202 0.38 19.83 -11.00
C LEU A 202 1.22 19.72 -9.73
N ALA A 203 2.55 19.68 -9.83
CA ALA A 203 3.40 19.50 -8.64
C ALA A 203 3.24 20.64 -7.61
N PRO A 204 3.32 21.93 -8.00
CA PRO A 204 3.16 23.02 -7.04
C PRO A 204 1.73 23.11 -6.47
N ALA A 205 0.72 22.75 -7.27
CA ALA A 205 -0.66 22.69 -6.82
C ALA A 205 -0.88 21.58 -5.78
N ALA A 206 -0.41 20.36 -6.05
CA ALA A 206 -0.48 19.24 -5.11
C ALA A 206 0.29 19.53 -3.81
N GLN A 207 1.47 20.18 -3.92
CA GLN A 207 2.23 20.65 -2.75
C GLN A 207 1.43 21.68 -1.94
N SER A 208 0.69 22.58 -2.58
CA SER A 208 -0.14 23.58 -1.89
C SER A 208 -1.34 22.93 -1.18
N LEU A 209 -1.99 21.95 -1.82
CA LEU A 209 -3.03 21.12 -1.18
C LEU A 209 -2.48 20.36 0.02
N ARG A 210 -1.34 19.67 -0.13
CA ARG A 210 -0.64 19.01 0.98
C ARG A 210 -0.31 20.00 2.09
N ARG A 211 0.17 21.19 1.74
CA ARG A 211 0.58 22.22 2.68
C ARG A 211 -0.60 22.73 3.51
N VAL A 212 -1.74 23.06 2.91
CA VAL A 212 -2.86 23.67 3.65
C VAL A 212 -3.88 22.64 4.14
N ILE A 213 -4.30 21.71 3.27
CA ILE A 213 -5.25 20.66 3.60
C ILE A 213 -4.59 19.58 4.44
N GLN A 214 -3.27 19.38 4.35
CA GLN A 214 -2.54 18.36 5.13
C GLN A 214 -3.14 16.96 4.94
N ALA A 215 -3.56 16.65 3.72
CA ALA A 215 -3.86 15.29 3.28
C ALA A 215 -2.55 14.61 2.82
N PRO A 216 -2.51 13.26 2.76
CA PRO A 216 -1.32 12.55 2.31
C PRO A 216 -0.90 12.91 0.89
N ASP A 217 0.40 12.86 0.60
CA ASP A 217 0.99 13.27 -0.68
C ASP A 217 0.35 12.57 -1.87
N ALA A 218 0.11 11.25 -1.76
CA ALA A 218 -0.52 10.47 -2.81
C ALA A 218 -1.99 10.83 -3.04
N VAL A 219 -2.73 11.29 -2.02
CA VAL A 219 -4.11 11.80 -2.19
C VAL A 219 -4.05 13.11 -2.97
N CYS A 220 -3.20 14.05 -2.58
CA CYS A 220 -3.02 15.33 -3.27
C CYS A 220 -2.58 15.16 -4.72
N GLY A 221 -1.59 14.29 -4.96
CA GLY A 221 -1.08 14.01 -6.30
C GLY A 221 -2.10 13.31 -7.20
N ALA A 222 -2.78 12.28 -6.68
CA ALA A 222 -3.82 11.57 -7.41
C ALA A 222 -4.99 12.49 -7.80
N SER A 223 -5.47 13.34 -6.88
CA SER A 223 -6.60 14.24 -7.16
C SER A 223 -6.30 15.23 -8.29
N VAL A 224 -5.12 15.87 -8.29
CA VAL A 224 -4.77 16.82 -9.36
C VAL A 224 -4.52 16.11 -10.70
N LEU A 225 -3.92 14.91 -10.68
CA LEU A 225 -3.69 14.12 -11.89
C LEU A 225 -5.02 13.61 -12.49
N ALA A 226 -5.96 13.19 -11.64
CA ALA A 226 -7.29 12.78 -12.06
C ALA A 226 -8.08 13.95 -12.68
N ALA A 227 -8.04 15.13 -12.05
CA ALA A 227 -8.64 16.34 -12.61
C ALA A 227 -8.03 16.73 -13.97
N ALA A 228 -6.70 16.62 -14.12
CA ALA A 228 -6.02 16.86 -15.39
C ALA A 228 -6.42 15.84 -16.46
N SER A 229 -6.59 14.56 -16.10
CA SER A 229 -7.10 13.55 -17.03
C SER A 229 -8.52 13.87 -17.49
N LEU A 230 -9.42 14.30 -16.60
CA LEU A 230 -10.77 14.71 -16.98
C LEU A 230 -10.77 15.88 -17.98
N ALA A 231 -9.87 16.84 -17.81
CA ALA A 231 -9.75 18.00 -18.70
C ALA A 231 -9.15 17.67 -20.08
N THR A 232 -8.30 16.64 -20.17
CA THR A 232 -7.56 16.30 -21.39
C THR A 232 -8.10 15.08 -22.15
N GLN A 233 -8.84 14.18 -21.50
CA GLN A 233 -9.27 12.90 -22.08
C GLN A 233 -10.08 12.99 -23.38
N GLY A 234 -10.76 14.11 -23.60
CA GLY A 234 -11.53 14.35 -24.83
C GLY A 234 -10.73 14.95 -25.98
N LEU A 235 -9.50 15.42 -25.74
CA LEU A 235 -8.78 16.29 -26.67
C LEU A 235 -7.79 15.54 -27.57
N ALA A 236 -7.15 14.48 -27.07
CA ALA A 236 -6.24 13.66 -27.86
C ALA A 236 -6.22 12.21 -27.39
N ASP A 237 -5.61 11.35 -28.21
CA ASP A 237 -5.18 10.00 -27.85
C ASP A 237 -3.67 9.86 -28.11
N VAL A 238 -3.00 8.94 -27.41
CA VAL A 238 -1.63 8.54 -27.78
C VAL A 238 -1.66 7.51 -28.89
N LEU A 239 -0.80 7.68 -29.89
CA LEU A 239 -0.58 6.74 -30.99
C LEU A 239 0.83 6.15 -30.91
N ILE A 240 0.91 4.83 -30.77
CA ILE A 240 2.18 4.09 -30.80
C ILE A 240 2.04 2.81 -31.62
N ASP A 241 2.83 2.71 -32.70
CA ASP A 241 2.88 1.53 -33.58
C ASP A 241 1.50 1.08 -34.08
N GLY A 242 0.64 2.04 -34.43
CA GLY A 242 -0.74 1.78 -34.91
C GLY A 242 -1.76 1.52 -33.81
N ARG A 243 -1.35 1.48 -32.53
CA ARG A 243 -2.27 1.36 -31.38
C ARG A 243 -2.64 2.74 -30.86
N VAL A 244 -3.93 2.94 -30.61
CA VAL A 244 -4.49 4.19 -30.07
C VAL A 244 -4.86 3.98 -28.61
N MET A 245 -4.45 4.90 -27.75
CA MET A 245 -4.64 4.83 -26.30
C MET A 245 -5.30 6.12 -25.78
N PRO A 246 -6.52 6.04 -25.21
CA PRO A 246 -7.19 7.18 -24.59
C PRO A 246 -6.42 7.76 -23.40
N LEU A 247 -6.48 9.08 -23.19
CA LEU A 247 -5.84 9.73 -22.04
C LEU A 247 -6.61 9.60 -20.72
N SER A 248 -7.74 8.87 -20.73
CA SER A 248 -8.51 8.59 -19.52
C SER A 248 -7.67 7.79 -18.52
N LEU A 249 -7.43 8.39 -17.35
CA LEU A 249 -6.76 7.78 -16.21
C LEU A 249 -7.79 7.33 -15.19
N TRP A 250 -7.52 6.17 -14.60
CA TRP A 250 -8.31 5.64 -13.51
C TRP A 250 -7.43 5.52 -12.27
N LEU A 251 -7.88 6.10 -11.16
CA LEU A 251 -7.14 6.15 -9.92
C LEU A 251 -7.99 5.55 -8.81
N LEU A 252 -7.39 4.68 -7.99
CA LEU A 252 -8.01 4.13 -6.79
C LEU A 252 -7.12 4.45 -5.59
N THR A 253 -7.58 5.40 -4.78
CA THR A 253 -6.84 5.90 -3.61
C THR A 253 -7.49 5.42 -2.33
N VAL A 254 -6.77 4.63 -1.54
CA VAL A 254 -7.19 4.16 -0.23
C VAL A 254 -6.75 5.16 0.82
N ALA A 255 -7.69 5.69 1.60
CA ALA A 255 -7.37 6.55 2.72
C ALA A 255 -8.42 6.42 3.83
N GLU A 256 -7.99 6.59 5.08
CA GLU A 256 -8.86 6.49 6.26
C GLU A 256 -9.98 7.55 6.26
N SER A 257 -10.97 7.32 7.13
CA SER A 257 -11.97 8.36 7.41
C SER A 257 -11.28 9.56 8.04
N GLY A 258 -11.63 10.78 7.60
CA GLY A 258 -10.99 11.99 8.12
C GLY A 258 -9.62 12.34 7.51
N GLU A 259 -9.16 11.64 6.46
CA GLU A 259 -7.95 12.00 5.68
C GLU A 259 -8.17 13.20 4.73
N ARG A 260 -9.28 13.93 4.87
CA ARG A 260 -9.60 15.15 4.11
C ARG A 260 -9.66 14.93 2.57
N LYS A 261 -9.87 13.67 2.14
CA LYS A 261 -10.16 13.23 0.77
C LYS A 261 -11.03 14.21 -0.03
N SER A 262 -12.25 14.44 0.44
CA SER A 262 -13.27 15.28 -0.20
C SER A 262 -12.85 16.75 -0.31
N ALA A 263 -12.01 17.24 0.62
CA ALA A 263 -11.51 18.61 0.59
C ALA A 263 -10.47 18.78 -0.53
N VAL A 264 -9.57 17.82 -0.71
CA VAL A 264 -8.59 17.81 -1.81
C VAL A 264 -9.30 17.76 -3.15
N ASP A 265 -10.21 16.80 -3.34
CA ASP A 265 -10.97 16.66 -4.59
C ASP A 265 -11.81 17.89 -4.91
N THR A 266 -12.33 18.57 -3.87
CA THR A 266 -13.12 19.78 -4.07
C THR A 266 -12.30 20.91 -4.68
N GLU A 267 -11.06 21.09 -4.24
CA GLU A 267 -10.18 22.10 -4.82
C GLU A 267 -9.63 21.67 -6.19
N ALA A 268 -9.27 20.39 -6.36
CA ALA A 268 -8.77 19.87 -7.64
C ALA A 268 -9.82 19.92 -8.76
N LEU A 269 -11.10 19.64 -8.45
CA LEU A 269 -12.21 19.62 -9.42
C LEU A 269 -12.92 20.97 -9.59
N ARG A 270 -12.41 22.04 -8.99
CA ARG A 270 -13.07 23.36 -9.02
C ARG A 270 -13.39 23.82 -10.44
N ALA A 271 -12.40 23.76 -11.34
CA ALA A 271 -12.57 24.14 -12.74
C ALA A 271 -13.63 23.28 -13.48
N ALA A 272 -13.65 21.96 -13.21
CA ALA A 272 -14.63 21.05 -13.80
C ALA A 272 -16.07 21.35 -13.31
N ARG A 273 -16.24 21.66 -12.02
CA ARG A 273 -17.55 22.02 -11.43
C ARG A 273 -18.06 23.37 -11.95
N GLU A 274 -17.17 24.35 -12.11
CA GLU A 274 -17.50 25.63 -12.72
C GLU A 274 -17.91 25.47 -14.19
N PHE A 275 -17.18 24.65 -14.95
CA PHE A 275 -17.54 24.35 -16.34
C PHE A 275 -18.87 23.58 -16.43
N GLU A 276 -19.13 22.58 -15.58
CA GLU A 276 -20.42 21.89 -15.54
C GLU A 276 -21.59 22.85 -15.24
N LYS A 277 -21.36 23.86 -14.38
CA LYS A 277 -22.35 24.91 -14.12
C LYS A 277 -22.61 25.78 -15.35
N ASP A 278 -21.59 26.10 -16.13
CA ASP A 278 -21.75 26.82 -17.39
C ASP A 278 -22.55 25.97 -18.40
N LEU A 279 -22.23 24.68 -18.54
CA LEU A 279 -22.98 23.73 -19.37
C LEU A 279 -24.46 23.64 -18.97
N ALA A 280 -24.76 23.66 -17.66
CA ALA A 280 -26.13 23.60 -17.18
C ALA A 280 -26.94 24.85 -17.59
N ARG A 281 -26.33 26.03 -17.56
CA ARG A 281 -26.96 27.28 -18.03
C ARG A 281 -27.23 27.24 -19.53
N ASP A 282 -26.26 26.79 -20.32
CA ASP A 282 -26.41 26.68 -21.78
C ASP A 282 -27.48 25.65 -22.16
N PHE A 283 -27.58 24.56 -21.40
CA PHE A 283 -28.61 23.54 -21.57
C PHE A 283 -30.02 24.06 -21.31
N GLU A 284 -30.25 24.90 -20.30
CA GLU A 284 -31.57 25.49 -20.03
C GLU A 284 -32.07 26.34 -21.22
N ALA A 285 -31.16 27.13 -21.81
CA ALA A 285 -31.46 27.90 -23.02
C ALA A 285 -31.74 26.97 -24.22
N ALA A 286 -30.87 25.99 -24.46
CA ALA A 286 -31.01 25.03 -25.56
C ALA A 286 -32.26 24.15 -25.43
N GLN A 287 -32.68 23.80 -24.21
CA GLN A 287 -33.89 23.03 -23.94
C GLN A 287 -35.15 23.82 -24.28
N SER A 288 -35.18 25.11 -23.94
CA SER A 288 -36.29 26.00 -24.29
C SER A 288 -36.43 26.13 -25.81
N GLU A 289 -35.31 26.31 -26.51
CA GLU A 289 -35.29 26.38 -27.98
C GLU A 289 -35.72 25.05 -28.63
N HIS A 290 -35.20 23.93 -28.12
CA HIS A 290 -35.55 22.60 -28.58
C HIS A 290 -37.06 22.32 -28.40
N ALA A 291 -37.65 22.70 -27.26
CA ALA A 291 -39.08 22.51 -27.02
C ALA A 291 -39.95 23.24 -28.06
N ALA A 292 -39.57 24.47 -28.43
CA ALA A 292 -40.25 25.24 -29.47
C ALA A 292 -40.13 24.56 -30.85
N ARG A 293 -38.90 24.18 -31.25
CA ARG A 293 -38.65 23.50 -32.53
C ARG A 293 -39.35 22.13 -32.61
N LEU A 294 -39.38 21.39 -31.50
CA LEU A 294 -40.05 20.09 -31.42
C LEU A 294 -41.56 20.25 -31.55
N ALA A 295 -42.15 21.25 -30.90
CA ALA A 295 -43.59 21.53 -31.03
C ALA A 295 -43.97 21.92 -32.48
N GLU A 296 -43.14 22.73 -33.15
CA GLU A 296 -43.31 23.05 -34.57
C GLU A 296 -43.25 21.80 -35.45
N TRP A 297 -42.22 20.97 -35.26
CA TRP A 297 -42.07 19.71 -35.99
C TRP A 297 -43.26 18.77 -35.76
N GLN A 298 -43.71 18.60 -34.52
CA GLN A 298 -44.89 17.80 -34.18
C GLN A 298 -46.16 18.32 -34.86
N ALA A 299 -46.36 19.65 -34.88
CA ALA A 299 -47.51 20.26 -35.55
C ALA A 299 -47.49 20.02 -37.08
N ARG A 300 -46.30 20.10 -37.71
CA ARG A 300 -46.13 19.77 -39.14
C ARG A 300 -46.44 18.30 -39.42
N CYS A 301 -45.93 17.39 -38.59
CA CYS A 301 -46.21 15.95 -38.69
C CYS A 301 -47.70 15.63 -38.52
N GLU A 302 -48.39 16.23 -37.54
CA GLU A 302 -49.83 16.04 -37.34
C GLU A 302 -50.67 16.64 -38.48
N SER A 303 -50.23 17.77 -39.04
CA SER A 303 -50.85 18.35 -40.23
C SER A 303 -50.75 17.40 -41.44
N ALA A 304 -49.56 16.83 -41.69
CA ALA A 304 -49.33 15.84 -42.74
C ALA A 304 -50.19 14.57 -42.53
N LYS A 305 -50.26 14.04 -41.31
CA LYS A 305 -51.12 12.90 -40.97
C LYS A 305 -52.60 13.22 -41.22
N THR A 306 -53.07 14.40 -40.82
CA THR A 306 -54.45 14.84 -41.05
C THR A 306 -54.76 14.99 -42.54
N ALA A 307 -53.83 15.53 -43.33
CA ALA A 307 -53.99 15.64 -44.79
C ALA A 307 -54.07 14.26 -45.45
N ALA A 308 -53.19 13.34 -45.08
CA ALA A 308 -53.14 11.98 -45.63
C ALA A 308 -54.40 11.15 -45.31
N LYS A 309 -55.13 11.43 -44.22
CA LYS A 309 -56.42 10.77 -43.94
C LYS A 309 -57.43 10.97 -45.07
N LYS A 310 -57.40 12.12 -45.77
CA LYS A 310 -58.29 12.39 -46.91
C LYS A 310 -57.93 11.57 -48.16
N SER A 311 -56.69 11.11 -48.27
CA SER A 311 -56.16 10.28 -49.37
C SER A 311 -55.95 8.82 -48.97
N GLN A 312 -56.62 8.33 -47.91
CA GLN A 312 -56.45 6.98 -47.37
C GLN A 312 -54.98 6.61 -47.06
N GLY A 313 -54.20 7.58 -46.59
CA GLY A 313 -52.79 7.40 -46.23
C GLY A 313 -51.80 7.53 -47.38
N LYS A 314 -52.25 7.71 -48.64
CA LYS A 314 -51.37 7.83 -49.79
C LYS A 314 -50.55 9.14 -49.71
N GLY A 315 -49.22 9.02 -49.81
CA GLY A 315 -48.27 10.14 -49.78
C GLY A 315 -47.78 10.57 -48.39
N LEU A 316 -48.20 9.90 -47.31
CA LEU A 316 -47.76 10.27 -45.95
C LEU A 316 -46.25 10.06 -45.73
N ALA A 317 -45.69 8.98 -46.28
CA ALA A 317 -44.26 8.69 -46.14
C ALA A 317 -43.40 9.80 -46.76
N ASP A 318 -43.71 10.20 -48.00
CA ASP A 318 -43.01 11.28 -48.69
C ASP A 318 -43.15 12.61 -47.94
N ALA A 319 -44.36 12.94 -47.45
CA ALA A 319 -44.59 14.16 -46.68
C ALA A 319 -43.84 14.19 -45.34
N LEU A 320 -43.72 13.05 -44.65
CA LEU A 320 -42.92 12.95 -43.43
C LEU A 320 -41.42 13.03 -43.74
N GLN A 321 -40.98 12.47 -44.86
CA GLN A 321 -39.60 12.57 -45.33
C GLN A 321 -39.22 14.02 -45.69
N ASP A 322 -40.13 14.77 -46.33
CA ASP A 322 -39.95 16.19 -46.64
C ASP A 322 -39.91 17.08 -45.39
N ILE A 323 -40.60 16.69 -44.31
CA ILE A 323 -40.52 17.37 -43.01
C ILE A 323 -39.16 17.12 -42.35
N GLY A 324 -38.61 15.93 -42.54
CA GLY A 324 -37.34 15.50 -41.95
C GLY A 324 -37.46 15.02 -40.51
N ASP A 325 -36.32 14.71 -39.92
CA ASP A 325 -36.23 14.16 -38.57
C ASP A 325 -36.62 15.19 -37.49
N ALA A 326 -37.04 14.67 -36.33
CA ALA A 326 -37.28 15.51 -35.17
C ALA A 326 -36.00 16.27 -34.80
N PRO A 327 -36.09 17.56 -34.42
CA PRO A 327 -34.93 18.30 -33.96
C PRO A 327 -34.31 17.54 -32.79
N PRO A 328 -32.99 17.38 -32.76
CA PRO A 328 -32.39 16.52 -31.75
C PRO A 328 -32.38 17.20 -30.39
N ALA A 329 -32.52 16.41 -29.32
CA ALA A 329 -32.47 16.93 -27.95
C ALA A 329 -31.08 17.50 -27.62
N PRO A 330 -31.00 18.56 -26.78
CA PRO A 330 -29.73 19.05 -26.26
C PRO A 330 -29.08 18.00 -25.35
N LEU A 331 -27.76 18.00 -25.29
CA LEU A 331 -26.99 17.03 -24.50
C LEU A 331 -27.13 17.31 -23.00
N VAL A 332 -27.34 16.26 -22.21
CA VAL A 332 -27.40 16.37 -20.75
C VAL A 332 -26.09 16.99 -20.23
N PRO A 333 -26.14 18.11 -19.48
CA PRO A 333 -24.95 18.89 -19.08
C PRO A 333 -24.34 18.31 -17.80
N ARG A 334 -23.91 17.05 -17.87
CA ARG A 334 -23.34 16.31 -16.76
C ARG A 334 -21.94 15.86 -17.13
N LEU A 335 -20.95 16.50 -16.52
CA LEU A 335 -19.53 16.19 -16.64
C LEU A 335 -19.08 15.27 -15.51
N LEU A 336 -19.60 15.47 -14.29
CA LEU A 336 -19.19 14.74 -13.09
C LEU A 336 -20.31 13.80 -12.61
N ALA A 337 -19.92 12.56 -12.28
CA ALA A 337 -20.78 11.54 -11.71
C ALA A 337 -20.17 10.98 -10.42
N ALA A 338 -20.74 11.33 -9.27
CA ALA A 338 -20.25 10.86 -7.96
C ALA A 338 -20.90 9.57 -7.47
N ASP A 339 -22.14 9.32 -7.89
CA ASP A 339 -22.87 8.09 -7.64
C ASP A 339 -23.39 7.56 -8.97
N PHE A 340 -22.98 6.35 -9.34
CA PHE A 340 -23.34 5.76 -10.61
C PHE A 340 -23.48 4.25 -10.55
N THR A 341 -24.41 3.74 -11.36
CA THR A 341 -24.52 2.34 -11.73
C THR A 341 -24.03 2.16 -13.17
N SER A 342 -23.77 0.92 -13.60
CA SER A 342 -23.50 0.62 -15.01
C SER A 342 -24.59 1.17 -15.95
N GLU A 343 -25.85 1.05 -15.54
CA GLU A 343 -27.03 1.52 -16.26
C GLU A 343 -27.07 3.05 -16.36
N GLY A 344 -26.86 3.72 -15.22
CA GLY A 344 -26.88 5.17 -15.12
C GLY A 344 -25.76 5.80 -15.95
N LEU A 345 -24.55 5.25 -15.86
CA LEU A 345 -23.41 5.71 -16.63
C LEU A 345 -23.61 5.50 -18.13
N ALA A 346 -24.12 4.33 -18.54
CA ALA A 346 -24.42 4.08 -19.96
C ALA A 346 -25.47 5.05 -20.50
N LYS A 347 -26.52 5.35 -19.72
CA LYS A 347 -27.54 6.33 -20.10
C LYS A 347 -26.98 7.75 -20.18
N LEU A 348 -26.13 8.11 -19.22
CA LEU A 348 -25.43 9.40 -19.21
C LEU A 348 -24.57 9.56 -20.47
N LEU A 349 -23.75 8.56 -20.81
CA LEU A 349 -22.91 8.60 -22.01
C LEU A 349 -23.72 8.57 -23.32
N ALA A 350 -24.91 7.97 -23.33
CA ALA A 350 -25.79 7.97 -24.49
C ALA A 350 -26.49 9.33 -24.72
N LEU A 351 -26.86 10.05 -23.66
CA LEU A 351 -27.67 11.27 -23.75
C LEU A 351 -26.89 12.57 -23.46
N GLY A 352 -25.72 12.45 -22.84
CA GLY A 352 -24.91 13.56 -22.34
C GLY A 352 -23.63 13.77 -23.14
N TRP A 353 -22.70 14.44 -22.50
CA TRP A 353 -21.38 14.73 -23.08
C TRP A 353 -20.57 13.44 -23.33
N PRO A 354 -19.69 13.43 -24.35
CA PRO A 354 -18.91 12.24 -24.68
C PRO A 354 -17.71 12.02 -23.75
N THR A 355 -17.42 13.00 -22.88
CA THR A 355 -16.38 12.96 -21.84
C THR A 355 -17.05 13.10 -20.47
N VAL A 356 -16.76 12.16 -19.56
CA VAL A 356 -17.32 12.14 -18.21
C VAL A 356 -16.21 11.82 -17.20
N GLY A 357 -16.32 12.40 -16.01
CA GLY A 357 -15.51 12.08 -14.84
C GLY A 357 -16.36 11.39 -13.78
N ALA A 358 -16.00 10.17 -13.41
CA ALA A 358 -16.58 9.48 -12.27
C ALA A 358 -15.68 9.66 -11.03
N PHE A 359 -16.07 10.58 -10.15
CA PHE A 359 -15.26 11.00 -8.99
C PHE A 359 -16.06 10.79 -7.70
N THR A 360 -15.57 9.92 -6.82
CA THR A 360 -16.22 9.65 -5.54
C THR A 360 -15.21 9.45 -4.43
N ASP A 361 -15.48 10.06 -3.29
CA ASP A 361 -14.75 9.88 -2.05
C ASP A 361 -15.22 8.66 -1.23
N GLU A 362 -16.25 7.96 -1.73
CA GLU A 362 -16.87 6.76 -1.16
C GLU A 362 -17.00 5.63 -2.20
N ALA A 363 -15.89 4.96 -2.49
CA ALA A 363 -15.86 3.83 -3.44
C ALA A 363 -16.77 2.65 -3.06
N ALA A 364 -17.28 2.60 -1.83
CA ALA A 364 -18.32 1.64 -1.43
C ALA A 364 -19.57 1.76 -2.33
N LEU A 365 -19.90 2.96 -2.82
CA LEU A 365 -21.01 3.16 -3.75
C LEU A 365 -20.81 2.41 -5.08
N VAL A 366 -19.56 2.21 -5.49
CA VAL A 366 -19.19 1.54 -6.74
C VAL A 366 -18.99 0.02 -6.56
N PHE A 367 -18.43 -0.41 -5.43
CA PHE A 367 -18.04 -1.82 -5.20
C PHE A 367 -18.88 -2.58 -4.14
N GLY A 368 -19.81 -1.91 -3.45
CA GLY A 368 -20.49 -2.53 -2.29
C GLY A 368 -21.75 -1.82 -1.79
N GLY A 369 -22.42 -1.01 -2.62
CA GLY A 369 -23.70 -0.39 -2.25
C GLY A 369 -24.73 -1.45 -1.87
N HIS A 370 -25.69 -1.11 -1.00
CA HIS A 370 -26.68 -2.01 -0.36
C HIS A 370 -27.61 -2.81 -1.32
N GLY A 371 -27.34 -2.81 -2.63
CA GLY A 371 -28.05 -3.59 -3.65
C GLY A 371 -27.17 -4.23 -4.74
N MET A 372 -25.83 -4.16 -4.66
CA MET A 372 -24.95 -4.77 -5.68
C MET A 372 -24.67 -6.25 -5.37
N THR A 373 -25.16 -7.13 -6.24
CA THR A 373 -24.80 -8.56 -6.22
C THR A 373 -23.42 -8.76 -6.86
N LYS A 374 -22.74 -9.87 -6.53
CA LYS A 374 -21.47 -10.24 -7.20
C LYS A 374 -21.59 -10.19 -8.73
N GLU A 375 -22.70 -10.67 -9.29
CA GLU A 375 -22.97 -10.67 -10.72
C GLU A 375 -23.03 -9.23 -11.30
N THR A 376 -23.73 -8.33 -10.62
CA THR A 376 -23.83 -6.92 -11.00
C THR A 376 -22.47 -6.22 -10.96
N THR A 377 -21.67 -6.52 -9.94
CA THR A 377 -20.30 -5.99 -9.80
C THR A 377 -19.41 -6.45 -10.97
N MET A 378 -19.44 -7.73 -11.36
CA MET A 378 -18.63 -8.19 -12.50
C MET A 378 -19.04 -7.52 -13.81
N ARG A 379 -20.35 -7.40 -14.04
CA ARG A 379 -20.88 -6.78 -15.26
C ARG A 379 -20.49 -5.31 -15.35
N THR A 380 -20.53 -4.61 -14.23
CA THR A 380 -20.09 -3.21 -14.12
C THR A 380 -18.60 -3.11 -14.42
N ALA A 381 -17.75 -3.90 -13.76
CA ALA A 381 -16.31 -3.93 -14.01
C ALA A 381 -15.96 -4.21 -15.48
N ALA A 382 -16.59 -5.20 -16.11
CA ALA A 382 -16.37 -5.53 -17.52
C ALA A 382 -16.77 -4.39 -18.47
N THR A 383 -17.90 -3.71 -18.18
CA THR A 383 -18.37 -2.56 -18.96
C THR A 383 -17.38 -1.40 -18.86
N LEU A 384 -16.94 -1.10 -17.64
CA LEU A 384 -15.96 -0.06 -17.40
C LEU A 384 -14.65 -0.40 -18.15
N CYS A 385 -14.15 -1.64 -18.08
CA CYS A 385 -12.87 -2.01 -18.72
C CYS A 385 -12.86 -1.69 -20.22
N LYS A 386 -13.97 -1.89 -20.93
CA LYS A 386 -14.08 -1.53 -22.37
C LYS A 386 -13.99 -0.02 -22.62
N LEU A 387 -14.56 0.79 -21.71
CA LEU A 387 -14.44 2.26 -21.77
C LEU A 387 -12.98 2.68 -21.57
N TRP A 388 -12.26 2.06 -20.64
CA TRP A 388 -10.83 2.32 -20.47
C TRP A 388 -10.03 1.91 -21.70
N ASP A 389 -10.25 0.69 -22.23
CA ASP A 389 -9.44 0.12 -23.32
C ASP A 389 -9.64 0.89 -24.65
N SER A 390 -10.88 1.21 -25.01
CA SER A 390 -11.22 1.69 -26.37
C SER A 390 -12.20 2.86 -26.40
N GLY A 391 -12.74 3.28 -25.25
CA GLY A 391 -13.81 4.27 -25.20
C GLY A 391 -15.12 3.79 -25.83
N THR A 392 -15.34 2.48 -25.90
CA THR A 392 -16.56 1.91 -26.47
C THR A 392 -17.45 1.31 -25.38
N LEU A 393 -18.76 1.47 -25.55
CA LEU A 393 -19.77 0.86 -24.69
C LEU A 393 -20.74 0.07 -25.55
N ASP A 394 -20.81 -1.23 -25.29
CA ASP A 394 -21.67 -2.17 -26.03
C ASP A 394 -22.79 -2.67 -25.11
N ARG A 395 -24.04 -2.42 -25.51
CA ARG A 395 -25.21 -2.82 -24.74
C ARG A 395 -26.29 -3.36 -25.67
N VAL A 396 -26.64 -4.63 -25.46
CA VAL A 396 -27.79 -5.29 -26.09
C VAL A 396 -28.85 -5.56 -25.02
N ARG A 397 -30.04 -4.97 -25.13
CA ARG A 397 -31.18 -5.25 -24.23
C ARG A 397 -32.45 -5.57 -25.01
N ALA A 398 -33.29 -6.42 -24.43
CA ALA A 398 -34.54 -6.88 -25.04
C ALA A 398 -35.59 -5.76 -25.26
N LEU A 399 -35.55 -4.68 -24.45
CA LEU A 399 -36.53 -3.58 -24.51
C LEU A 399 -35.97 -2.27 -25.13
N ASP A 400 -34.67 -2.01 -25.01
CA ASP A 400 -34.03 -0.77 -25.48
C ASP A 400 -33.36 -0.92 -26.87
N GLY A 401 -33.29 -2.14 -27.41
CA GLY A 401 -32.53 -2.46 -28.62
C GLY A 401 -31.04 -2.75 -28.38
N ALA A 402 -30.27 -2.86 -29.46
CA ALA A 402 -28.81 -2.94 -29.44
C ALA A 402 -28.23 -1.53 -29.68
N THR A 403 -27.51 -1.00 -28.70
CA THR A 403 -26.87 0.32 -28.78
C THR A 403 -25.38 0.17 -28.51
N LYS A 404 -24.57 0.61 -29.47
CA LYS A 404 -23.11 0.66 -29.35
C LYS A 404 -22.67 2.11 -29.42
N LEU A 405 -22.01 2.58 -28.36
CA LEU A 405 -21.48 3.94 -28.26
C LEU A 405 -19.98 3.90 -28.55
N TYR A 406 -19.54 4.72 -29.49
CA TYR A 406 -18.13 4.92 -29.82
C TYR A 406 -17.66 6.29 -29.34
N GLY A 407 -16.33 6.48 -29.29
CA GLY A 407 -15.73 7.77 -28.97
C GLY A 407 -16.10 8.32 -27.60
N ARG A 408 -16.27 7.46 -26.58
CA ARG A 408 -16.57 7.89 -25.20
C ARG A 408 -15.33 7.90 -24.34
N ARG A 409 -15.31 8.77 -23.33
CA ARG A 409 -14.18 8.95 -22.42
C ARG A 409 -14.68 8.98 -20.98
N LEU A 410 -14.00 8.22 -20.11
CA LEU A 410 -14.32 8.10 -18.70
C LEU A 410 -13.04 8.19 -17.86
N ALA A 411 -12.82 9.35 -17.25
CA ALA A 411 -11.84 9.51 -16.18
C ALA A 411 -12.47 9.01 -14.89
N LEU A 412 -11.67 8.38 -14.03
CA LEU A 412 -12.17 7.73 -12.83
C LEU A 412 -11.25 8.05 -11.65
N HIS A 413 -11.81 8.55 -10.55
CA HIS A 413 -11.10 8.66 -9.29
C HIS A 413 -12.00 8.13 -8.18
N LEU A 414 -11.63 6.96 -7.68
CA LEU A 414 -12.34 6.30 -6.60
C LEU A 414 -11.49 6.41 -5.35
N MET A 415 -12.04 6.97 -4.29
CA MET A 415 -11.39 6.89 -2.99
C MET A 415 -12.12 5.91 -2.08
N ALA A 416 -11.37 4.99 -1.48
CA ALA A 416 -11.91 3.92 -0.67
C ALA A 416 -11.39 4.02 0.76
N GLN A 417 -12.22 3.61 1.71
CA GLN A 417 -11.72 3.27 3.05
C GLN A 417 -10.94 1.95 2.98
N PRO A 418 -9.95 1.73 3.87
CA PRO A 418 -9.16 0.49 3.93
C PRO A 418 -10.00 -0.79 3.86
N VAL A 419 -11.07 -0.88 4.65
CA VAL A 419 -11.95 -2.07 4.69
C VAL A 419 -12.61 -2.40 3.35
N ILE A 420 -12.94 -1.39 2.54
CA ILE A 420 -13.53 -1.59 1.22
C ILE A 420 -12.46 -1.97 0.21
N ALA A 421 -11.31 -1.32 0.27
CA ALA A 421 -10.17 -1.61 -0.59
C ALA A 421 -9.64 -3.04 -0.38
N GLU A 422 -9.48 -3.47 0.88
CA GLU A 422 -9.07 -4.84 1.24
C GLU A 422 -10.03 -5.89 0.66
N ARG A 423 -11.33 -5.66 0.77
CA ARG A 423 -12.35 -6.55 0.19
C ARG A 423 -12.23 -6.60 -1.32
N ALA A 424 -12.07 -5.46 -1.99
CA ALA A 424 -11.92 -5.40 -3.44
C ALA A 424 -10.63 -6.07 -3.94
N LEU A 425 -9.51 -5.84 -3.25
CA LEU A 425 -8.20 -6.43 -3.55
C LEU A 425 -8.17 -7.95 -3.28
N SER A 426 -8.97 -8.42 -2.33
CA SER A 426 -9.10 -9.85 -2.00
C SER A 426 -10.17 -10.57 -2.82
N ASP A 427 -10.93 -9.87 -3.68
CA ASP A 427 -11.98 -10.45 -4.50
C ASP A 427 -11.40 -10.91 -5.84
N ASP A 428 -11.35 -12.23 -6.05
CA ASP A 428 -10.82 -12.86 -7.27
C ASP A 428 -11.50 -12.36 -8.55
N VAL A 429 -12.73 -11.84 -8.48
CA VAL A 429 -13.43 -11.27 -9.63
C VAL A 429 -12.92 -9.87 -9.95
N LEU A 430 -12.83 -8.98 -8.96
CA LEU A 430 -12.36 -7.61 -9.19
C LEU A 430 -10.86 -7.57 -9.52
N ALA A 431 -10.07 -8.42 -8.86
CA ALA A 431 -8.67 -8.63 -9.16
C ALA A 431 -8.47 -9.38 -10.48
N GLY A 432 -9.30 -10.39 -10.79
CA GLY A 432 -9.15 -11.27 -11.96
C GLY A 432 -9.75 -10.73 -13.27
N GLN A 433 -10.75 -9.84 -13.23
CA GLN A 433 -11.37 -9.23 -14.43
C GLN A 433 -10.61 -7.99 -14.95
N GLY A 434 -9.46 -7.67 -14.36
CA GLY A 434 -8.54 -6.63 -14.83
C GLY A 434 -9.02 -5.20 -14.62
N PHE A 435 -10.12 -4.96 -13.89
CA PHE A 435 -10.55 -3.61 -13.53
C PHE A 435 -9.52 -2.93 -12.62
N LEU A 436 -9.12 -3.60 -11.53
CA LEU A 436 -8.15 -3.03 -10.60
C LEU A 436 -6.78 -2.84 -11.24
N ALA A 437 -6.39 -3.71 -12.19
CA ALA A 437 -5.17 -3.60 -12.97
C ALA A 437 -5.11 -2.35 -13.87
N ARG A 438 -6.26 -1.74 -14.18
CA ARG A 438 -6.36 -0.47 -14.93
C ARG A 438 -6.40 0.76 -14.02
N CYS A 439 -6.43 0.56 -12.70
CA CYS A 439 -6.39 1.65 -11.73
C CYS A 439 -4.96 1.88 -11.23
N LEU A 440 -4.54 3.15 -11.19
CA LEU A 440 -3.35 3.60 -10.47
C LEU A 440 -3.66 3.55 -8.97
N LEU A 441 -3.09 2.55 -8.27
CA LEU A 441 -3.34 2.28 -6.85
C LEU A 441 -2.48 3.17 -5.96
N ALA A 442 -3.08 3.73 -4.92
CA ALA A 442 -2.39 4.47 -3.87
C ALA A 442 -2.98 4.12 -2.51
N TRP A 443 -2.16 3.76 -1.52
CA TRP A 443 -2.58 3.60 -0.13
C TRP A 443 -1.52 4.22 0.80
N PRO A 444 -1.47 5.57 0.85
CA PRO A 444 -0.49 6.27 1.68
C PRO A 444 -0.76 6.10 3.17
N ASP A 445 0.28 6.34 3.97
CA ASP A 445 0.16 6.43 5.43
C ASP A 445 -0.73 7.61 5.83
N SER A 446 -1.49 7.42 6.93
CA SER A 446 -2.38 8.43 7.47
C SER A 446 -1.60 9.65 7.94
N THR A 447 -2.14 10.83 7.64
CA THR A 447 -1.64 12.09 8.20
C THR A 447 -2.37 12.48 9.49
N ALA A 448 -3.43 11.77 9.88
CA ALA A 448 -4.17 12.05 11.10
C ALA A 448 -3.28 12.09 12.34
N GLY A 449 -3.64 12.94 13.31
CA GLY A 449 -2.84 13.16 14.53
C GLY A 449 -1.64 14.10 14.39
N THR A 450 -1.17 14.39 13.16
CA THR A 450 0.04 15.23 12.95
C THR A 450 -0.22 16.55 12.21
N ARG A 451 -1.48 17.02 12.21
CA ARG A 451 -1.98 18.11 11.34
C ARG A 451 -2.30 19.40 12.13
N PRO A 452 -1.32 20.23 12.50
CA PRO A 452 -1.59 21.53 13.12
C PRO A 452 -2.37 22.43 12.15
N TYR A 453 -3.38 23.15 12.65
CA TYR A 453 -4.22 24.03 11.82
C TYR A 453 -3.39 25.07 11.05
N ARG A 454 -3.76 25.31 9.78
CA ARG A 454 -3.18 26.34 8.92
C ARG A 454 -4.28 27.28 8.43
N GLY A 455 -4.21 28.53 8.85
CA GLY A 455 -5.18 29.58 8.50
C GLY A 455 -4.90 30.25 7.15
N GLU A 456 -4.64 29.45 6.12
CA GLU A 456 -4.33 29.95 4.77
C GLU A 456 -5.53 29.75 3.85
N ASN A 457 -5.82 30.76 3.03
CA ASN A 457 -6.88 30.68 2.04
C ASN A 457 -6.34 30.10 0.73
N LEU A 458 -6.74 28.88 0.40
CA LEU A 458 -6.34 28.19 -0.84
C LEU A 458 -6.80 28.92 -2.11
N ARG A 459 -7.79 29.81 -2.02
CA ARG A 459 -8.22 30.63 -3.16
C ARG A 459 -7.20 31.68 -3.56
N ASP A 460 -6.33 32.09 -2.64
CA ASP A 460 -5.29 33.09 -2.87
C ASP A 460 -3.96 32.45 -3.28
N ASP A 461 -3.89 31.11 -3.34
CA ASP A 461 -2.69 30.37 -3.71
C ASP A 461 -2.43 30.41 -5.22
N ALA A 462 -1.29 31.01 -5.62
CA ALA A 462 -0.93 31.22 -7.02
C ALA A 462 -0.70 29.92 -7.81
N ALA A 463 -0.33 28.81 -7.16
CA ALA A 463 -0.19 27.52 -7.87
C ALA A 463 -1.56 26.94 -8.21
N LEU A 464 -2.52 27.01 -7.27
CA LEU A 464 -3.88 26.53 -7.50
C LEU A 464 -4.68 27.42 -8.45
N GLN A 465 -4.43 28.73 -8.45
CA GLN A 465 -5.00 29.64 -9.45
C GLN A 465 -4.53 29.26 -10.86
N ARG A 466 -3.21 29.13 -11.07
CA ARG A 466 -2.64 28.72 -12.38
C ARG A 466 -3.16 27.37 -12.85
N LEU A 467 -3.23 26.38 -11.96
CA LEU A 467 -3.81 25.08 -12.31
C LEU A 467 -5.30 25.23 -12.67
N GLY A 468 -6.07 25.96 -11.86
CA GLY A 468 -7.50 26.20 -12.09
C GLY A 468 -7.76 26.85 -13.44
N GLU A 469 -7.00 27.90 -13.79
CA GLU A 469 -7.08 28.59 -15.08
C GLU A 469 -6.75 27.65 -16.25
N ARG A 470 -5.68 26.84 -16.14
CA ARG A 470 -5.30 25.90 -17.19
C ARG A 470 -6.36 24.83 -17.41
N LEU A 471 -6.87 24.21 -16.34
CA LEU A 471 -7.94 23.19 -16.46
C LEU A 471 -9.24 23.81 -17.00
N ALA A 472 -9.58 25.03 -16.56
CA ALA A 472 -10.73 25.78 -17.04
C ALA A 472 -10.63 26.12 -18.54
N TYR A 473 -9.43 26.43 -19.02
CA TYR A 473 -9.15 26.62 -20.44
C TYR A 473 -9.33 25.31 -21.22
N LEU A 474 -8.70 24.21 -20.78
CA LEU A 474 -8.76 22.91 -21.45
C LEU A 474 -10.20 22.37 -21.55
N HIS A 475 -11.00 22.51 -20.49
CA HIS A 475 -12.41 22.12 -20.52
C HIS A 475 -13.24 22.84 -21.59
N ARG A 476 -12.87 24.07 -21.95
CA ARG A 476 -13.58 24.91 -22.92
C ARG A 476 -13.04 24.80 -24.34
N LEU A 477 -11.96 24.03 -24.55
CA LEU A 477 -11.51 23.73 -25.90
C LEU A 477 -12.60 22.96 -26.66
N PRO A 478 -12.82 23.25 -27.96
CA PRO A 478 -13.73 22.48 -28.78
C PRO A 478 -13.33 21.00 -28.78
N LEU A 479 -14.32 20.13 -28.54
CA LEU A 479 -14.08 18.69 -28.60
C LEU A 479 -13.91 18.25 -30.06
N PRO A 480 -12.89 17.44 -30.38
CA PRO A 480 -12.74 16.83 -31.69
C PRO A 480 -13.79 15.72 -31.85
N LEU A 481 -14.86 16.01 -32.59
CA LEU A 481 -15.96 15.09 -32.87
C LEU A 481 -15.84 14.53 -34.30
N ALA A 482 -16.30 13.30 -34.50
CA ALA A 482 -16.46 12.74 -35.83
C ALA A 482 -17.47 13.55 -36.66
N ASP A 483 -17.32 13.53 -37.99
CA ASP A 483 -18.19 14.27 -38.91
C ASP A 483 -19.68 13.95 -38.68
N ASP A 484 -20.50 14.99 -38.63
CA ASP A 484 -21.96 14.95 -38.38
C ASP A 484 -22.40 14.30 -37.04
N GLU A 485 -21.45 13.93 -36.17
CA GLU A 485 -21.73 13.36 -34.85
C GLU A 485 -21.62 14.41 -33.73
N ARG A 486 -22.52 14.33 -32.75
CA ARG A 486 -22.55 15.28 -31.61
C ARG A 486 -21.83 14.77 -30.36
N GLN A 487 -21.42 13.52 -30.41
CA GLN A 487 -21.19 12.70 -29.23
C GLN A 487 -20.14 11.60 -29.47
N GLU A 488 -19.60 11.47 -30.68
CA GLU A 488 -18.52 10.54 -30.97
C GLU A 488 -17.22 11.31 -31.09
N LEU A 489 -16.30 11.13 -30.13
CA LEU A 489 -14.99 11.75 -30.18
C LEU A 489 -14.10 11.07 -31.23
N GLU A 490 -13.42 11.90 -32.04
CA GLU A 490 -12.34 11.50 -32.93
C GLU A 490 -11.07 12.33 -32.65
N PRO A 491 -10.38 12.08 -31.51
CA PRO A 491 -9.29 12.94 -31.09
C PRO A 491 -8.04 12.83 -31.96
N GLY A 492 -7.29 13.92 -32.02
CA GLY A 492 -5.96 13.97 -32.62
C GLY A 492 -4.98 12.98 -31.98
N LYS A 493 -3.91 12.63 -32.70
CA LYS A 493 -2.97 11.57 -32.29
C LYS A 493 -1.64 12.15 -31.84
N LEU A 494 -1.38 12.09 -30.53
CA LEU A 494 -0.07 12.38 -29.94
C LEU A 494 0.88 11.23 -30.23
N THR A 495 1.95 11.50 -30.97
CA THR A 495 2.99 10.50 -31.26
C THR A 495 4.15 10.63 -30.26
N LEU A 496 5.08 9.69 -30.25
CA LEU A 496 6.28 9.79 -29.43
C LEU A 496 7.44 10.33 -30.27
N ALA A 497 8.22 11.23 -29.70
CA ALA A 497 9.55 11.53 -30.23
C ALA A 497 10.43 10.27 -30.21
N ASN A 498 11.46 10.21 -31.06
CA ASN A 498 12.27 9.00 -31.24
C ASN A 498 13.01 8.56 -29.96
N ASP A 499 13.48 9.51 -29.16
CA ASP A 499 14.09 9.28 -27.85
C ASP A 499 13.05 8.85 -26.80
N ALA A 500 11.89 9.51 -26.77
CA ALA A 500 10.76 9.15 -25.93
C ALA A 500 10.30 7.70 -26.16
N LYS A 501 10.24 7.30 -27.43
CA LYS A 501 9.91 5.92 -27.82
C LYS A 501 10.96 4.92 -27.33
N ARG A 502 12.25 5.25 -27.42
CA ARG A 502 13.32 4.39 -26.90
C ARG A 502 13.21 4.20 -25.39
N ALA A 503 13.04 5.29 -24.64
CA ALA A 503 12.84 5.24 -23.19
C ALA A 503 11.63 4.37 -22.81
N TRP A 504 10.51 4.54 -23.52
CA TRP A 504 9.32 3.71 -23.30
C TRP A 504 9.55 2.22 -23.62
N ILE A 505 10.27 1.88 -24.69
CA ILE A 505 10.61 0.49 -25.03
C ILE A 505 11.50 -0.13 -23.94
N GLU A 506 12.49 0.60 -23.44
CA GLU A 506 13.37 0.15 -22.36
C GLU A 506 12.56 -0.16 -21.10
N LEU A 507 11.65 0.73 -20.71
CA LEU A 507 10.73 0.51 -19.60
C LEU A 507 9.84 -0.73 -19.82
N HIS A 508 9.21 -0.84 -20.99
CA HIS A 508 8.33 -1.96 -21.33
C HIS A 508 9.06 -3.30 -21.16
N ASN A 509 10.27 -3.41 -21.72
CA ASN A 509 11.09 -4.62 -21.63
C ASN A 509 11.58 -4.90 -20.20
N ALA A 510 11.87 -3.86 -19.41
CA ALA A 510 12.25 -4.00 -18.01
C ALA A 510 11.09 -4.56 -17.18
N ILE A 511 9.88 -4.03 -17.35
CA ILE A 511 8.67 -4.53 -16.68
C ILE A 511 8.39 -5.98 -17.07
N GLU A 512 8.47 -6.32 -18.36
CA GLU A 512 8.29 -7.69 -18.86
C GLU A 512 9.24 -8.68 -18.18
N LYS A 513 10.53 -8.31 -18.06
CA LYS A 513 11.52 -9.10 -17.35
C LYS A 513 11.17 -9.26 -15.86
N HIS A 514 10.66 -8.22 -15.21
CA HIS A 514 10.26 -8.26 -13.81
C HIS A 514 8.93 -9.01 -13.55
N MET A 515 8.16 -9.37 -14.59
CA MET A 515 7.00 -10.26 -14.47
C MET A 515 7.35 -11.76 -14.50
N ALA A 516 8.61 -12.13 -14.72
CA ALA A 516 9.08 -13.52 -14.63
C ALA A 516 8.81 -14.12 -13.23
N PRO A 517 8.75 -15.46 -13.06
CA PRO A 517 8.33 -16.11 -11.80
C PRO A 517 9.07 -15.67 -10.52
N THR A 518 10.30 -15.17 -10.64
CA THR A 518 11.12 -14.66 -9.52
C THR A 518 11.34 -13.15 -9.58
N GLY A 519 10.68 -12.47 -10.51
CA GLY A 519 10.78 -11.04 -10.71
C GLY A 519 9.94 -10.25 -9.70
N ARG A 520 10.30 -8.97 -9.53
CA ARG A 520 9.65 -8.01 -8.61
C ARG A 520 8.14 -7.94 -8.75
N TYR A 521 7.61 -8.12 -9.97
CA TYR A 521 6.19 -7.99 -10.28
C TYR A 521 5.51 -9.34 -10.54
N ALA A 522 6.13 -10.45 -10.14
CA ALA A 522 5.58 -11.79 -10.34
C ALA A 522 4.19 -11.99 -9.70
N SER A 523 3.94 -11.34 -8.56
CA SER A 523 2.68 -11.38 -7.82
C SER A 523 1.61 -10.40 -8.35
N VAL A 524 2.00 -9.45 -9.19
CA VAL A 524 1.12 -8.37 -9.70
C VAL A 524 1.16 -8.23 -11.22
N LYS A 525 1.34 -9.34 -11.94
CA LYS A 525 1.38 -9.37 -13.41
C LYS A 525 0.22 -8.63 -14.08
N PRO A 526 -1.04 -8.70 -13.59
CA PRO A 526 -2.13 -7.93 -14.18
C PRO A 526 -1.84 -6.42 -14.22
N TRP A 527 -1.37 -5.83 -13.11
CA TRP A 527 -0.99 -4.41 -13.04
C TRP A 527 0.26 -4.12 -13.88
N ALA A 528 1.30 -4.94 -13.74
CA ALA A 528 2.55 -4.76 -14.46
C ALA A 528 2.34 -4.75 -15.98
N SER A 529 1.51 -5.67 -16.51
CA SER A 529 1.20 -5.76 -17.94
C SER A 529 0.48 -4.51 -18.50
N LYS A 530 -0.21 -3.75 -17.66
CA LYS A 530 -0.92 -2.51 -18.03
C LYS A 530 -0.08 -1.25 -17.81
N THR A 531 1.00 -1.36 -17.04
CA THR A 531 1.84 -0.20 -16.67
C THR A 531 2.44 0.53 -17.88
N PRO A 532 2.98 -0.14 -18.92
CA PRO A 532 3.48 0.56 -20.11
C PRO A 532 2.41 1.42 -20.81
N GLU A 533 1.15 0.97 -20.81
CA GLU A 533 0.03 1.75 -21.34
C GLU A 533 -0.30 2.93 -20.41
N GLN A 534 -0.32 2.72 -19.09
CA GLN A 534 -0.53 3.80 -18.12
C GLN A 534 0.49 4.93 -18.26
N VAL A 535 1.76 4.59 -18.52
CA VAL A 535 2.84 5.57 -18.76
C VAL A 535 2.49 6.47 -19.95
N LEU A 536 2.01 5.89 -21.05
CA LEU A 536 1.62 6.67 -22.22
C LEU A 536 0.43 7.57 -21.93
N ARG A 537 -0.56 7.08 -21.19
CA ARG A 537 -1.73 7.88 -20.80
C ARG A 537 -1.33 9.05 -19.91
N ILE A 538 -0.52 8.81 -18.87
CA ILE A 538 0.00 9.87 -17.98
C ILE A 538 0.81 10.87 -18.79
N ALA A 539 1.72 10.40 -19.65
CA ALA A 539 2.55 11.25 -20.48
C ALA A 539 1.74 12.14 -21.43
N GLY A 540 0.68 11.60 -22.05
CA GLY A 540 -0.21 12.40 -22.88
C GLY A 540 -1.03 13.44 -22.10
N VAL A 541 -1.47 13.10 -20.88
CA VAL A 541 -2.11 14.07 -19.97
C VAL A 541 -1.14 15.20 -19.62
N LEU A 542 0.10 14.88 -19.23
CA LEU A 542 1.12 15.86 -18.88
C LEU A 542 1.51 16.73 -20.09
N ALA A 543 1.68 16.12 -21.27
CA ALA A 543 2.02 16.84 -22.49
C ALA A 543 0.96 17.88 -22.87
N LEU A 544 -0.33 17.53 -22.85
CA LEU A 544 -1.41 18.48 -23.15
C LEU A 544 -1.59 19.55 -22.06
N LEU A 545 -1.29 19.20 -20.81
CA LEU A 545 -1.33 20.17 -19.73
C LEU A 545 -0.25 21.24 -19.91
N ASP A 546 0.96 20.84 -20.33
CA ASP A 546 2.08 21.73 -20.61
C ASP A 546 1.87 22.53 -21.93
N ASP A 547 1.36 21.88 -22.99
CA ASP A 547 1.06 22.49 -24.29
C ASP A 547 -0.12 21.77 -24.99
N ASP A 548 -1.25 22.45 -25.17
CA ASP A 548 -2.45 21.85 -25.80
C ASP A 548 -2.32 21.66 -27.31
N ALA A 549 -1.33 22.31 -27.94
CA ALA A 549 -1.01 22.13 -29.35
C ALA A 549 0.01 21.00 -29.58
N ALA A 550 0.49 20.34 -28.52
CA ALA A 550 1.49 19.28 -28.62
C ALA A 550 1.06 18.22 -29.65
N GLN A 551 2.00 17.82 -30.50
CA GLN A 551 1.83 16.73 -31.48
C GLN A 551 2.69 15.50 -31.12
N GLN A 552 3.72 15.73 -30.30
CA GLN A 552 4.68 14.73 -29.88
C GLN A 552 4.92 14.80 -28.37
N ILE A 553 5.06 13.63 -27.76
CA ILE A 553 5.51 13.48 -26.37
C ILE A 553 7.03 13.33 -26.38
N ASP A 554 7.71 14.18 -25.61
CA ASP A 554 9.17 14.16 -25.46
C ASP A 554 9.66 13.14 -24.43
N ALA A 555 10.97 12.88 -24.41
CA ALA A 555 11.57 11.91 -23.52
C ALA A 555 11.41 12.28 -22.03
N ALA A 556 11.58 13.56 -21.69
CA ALA A 556 11.43 14.04 -20.32
C ALA A 556 10.02 13.79 -19.78
N THR A 557 8.98 13.92 -20.61
CA THR A 557 7.60 13.66 -20.21
C THR A 557 7.32 12.16 -20.06
N ILE A 558 7.92 11.31 -20.90
CA ILE A 558 7.88 9.85 -20.70
C ILE A 558 8.59 9.44 -19.40
N GLU A 559 9.74 10.04 -19.08
CA GLU A 559 10.48 9.75 -17.83
C GLU A 559 9.64 10.13 -16.60
N ARG A 560 9.08 11.35 -16.55
CA ARG A 560 8.16 11.77 -15.47
C ARG A 560 6.98 10.81 -15.30
N ALA A 561 6.34 10.46 -16.43
CA ALA A 561 5.21 9.53 -16.43
C ALA A 561 5.61 8.11 -15.99
N THR A 562 6.84 7.70 -16.29
CA THR A 562 7.42 6.42 -15.87
C THR A 562 7.54 6.34 -14.35
N GLU A 563 8.13 7.37 -13.73
CA GLU A 563 8.27 7.43 -12.26
C GLU A 563 6.92 7.39 -11.56
N LEU A 564 5.94 8.16 -12.05
CA LEU A 564 4.56 8.14 -11.52
C LEU A 564 3.93 6.74 -11.64
N ALA A 565 4.00 6.12 -12.82
CA ALA A 565 3.39 4.81 -13.06
C ALA A 565 4.08 3.68 -12.28
N LEU A 566 5.42 3.72 -12.18
CA LEU A 566 6.19 2.73 -11.43
C LEU A 566 5.92 2.83 -9.93
N TRP A 567 5.80 4.05 -9.38
CA TRP A 567 5.39 4.22 -7.98
C TRP A 567 4.03 3.54 -7.70
N HIS A 568 3.05 3.74 -8.57
CA HIS A 568 1.73 3.09 -8.46
C HIS A 568 1.80 1.55 -8.63
N LEU A 569 2.69 1.05 -9.49
CA LEU A 569 2.91 -0.39 -9.67
C LEU A 569 3.59 -1.00 -8.44
N ASP A 570 4.57 -0.32 -7.87
CA ASP A 570 5.23 -0.71 -6.63
C ASP A 570 4.27 -0.72 -5.46
N GLU A 571 3.36 0.24 -5.42
CA GLU A 571 2.28 0.26 -4.46
C GLU A 571 1.35 -0.96 -4.63
N ALA A 572 0.98 -1.30 -5.86
CA ALA A 572 0.22 -2.52 -6.13
C ALA A 572 0.97 -3.78 -5.65
N ALA A 573 2.29 -3.86 -5.89
CA ALA A 573 3.13 -4.97 -5.43
C ALA A 573 3.20 -5.05 -3.90
N ARG A 574 3.35 -3.91 -3.23
CA ARG A 574 3.34 -3.78 -1.76
C ARG A 574 2.02 -4.30 -1.18
N LEU A 575 0.89 -3.91 -1.76
CA LEU A 575 -0.44 -4.28 -1.32
C LEU A 575 -0.77 -5.75 -1.61
N ALA A 576 -0.38 -6.27 -2.77
CA ALA A 576 -0.57 -7.68 -3.12
C ALA A 576 0.24 -8.61 -2.20
N GLY A 577 1.43 -8.18 -1.75
CA GLY A 577 2.21 -8.89 -0.73
C GLY A 577 1.52 -9.02 0.62
N THR A 578 0.51 -8.18 0.90
CA THR A 578 -0.28 -8.19 2.14
C THR A 578 -1.70 -8.74 1.99
N ALA A 579 -2.27 -8.77 0.79
CA ALA A 579 -3.66 -9.20 0.56
C ALA A 579 -3.85 -10.74 0.51
N ALA A 580 -2.77 -11.52 0.39
CA ALA A 580 -2.83 -12.98 0.46
C ALA A 580 -2.88 -13.47 1.93
N LEU A 581 -3.90 -13.06 2.70
CA LEU A 581 -4.11 -13.61 4.04
C LEU A 581 -4.62 -15.05 3.90
N PRO A 582 -3.97 -16.03 4.57
CA PRO A 582 -4.54 -17.36 4.71
C PRO A 582 -5.97 -17.29 5.27
N PRO A 583 -6.90 -18.16 4.83
CA PRO A 583 -8.28 -18.18 5.34
C PRO A 583 -8.36 -18.16 6.86
N GLU A 584 -7.47 -18.89 7.54
CA GLU A 584 -7.42 -18.98 9.00
C GLU A 584 -7.16 -17.62 9.68
N THR A 585 -6.33 -16.76 9.09
CA THR A 585 -6.00 -15.43 9.63
C THR A 585 -7.18 -14.47 9.49
N ARG A 586 -7.90 -14.51 8.36
CA ARG A 586 -9.11 -13.69 8.16
C ARG A 586 -10.22 -14.10 9.11
N ASP A 587 -10.32 -15.38 9.39
CA ASP A 587 -11.31 -15.93 10.31
C ASP A 587 -10.96 -15.59 11.77
N ALA A 588 -9.68 -15.63 12.14
CA ALA A 588 -9.18 -15.13 13.42
C ALA A 588 -9.55 -13.66 13.66
N GLU A 589 -9.33 -12.78 12.67
CA GLU A 589 -9.70 -11.37 12.75
C GLU A 589 -11.20 -11.16 12.94
N ALA A 590 -12.02 -11.85 12.15
CA ALA A 590 -13.47 -11.74 12.25
C ALA A 590 -13.98 -12.20 13.63
N LEU A 591 -13.36 -13.24 14.19
CA LEU A 591 -13.68 -13.76 15.51
C LEU A 591 -13.27 -12.77 16.61
N LEU A 592 -12.07 -12.20 16.54
CA LEU A 592 -11.56 -11.21 17.48
C LEU A 592 -12.40 -9.92 17.45
N ALA A 593 -12.68 -9.40 16.26
CA ALA A 593 -13.53 -8.22 16.08
C ALA A 593 -14.94 -8.41 16.64
N TRP A 594 -15.51 -9.62 16.46
CA TRP A 594 -16.80 -9.96 17.07
C TRP A 594 -16.73 -9.99 18.60
N CYS A 595 -15.65 -10.51 19.19
CA CYS A 595 -15.46 -10.48 20.65
C CYS A 595 -15.43 -9.05 21.18
N HIS A 596 -14.63 -8.16 20.58
CA HIS A 596 -14.54 -6.76 20.98
C HIS A 596 -15.87 -6.01 20.81
N ALA A 597 -16.50 -6.12 19.64
CA ALA A 597 -17.78 -5.46 19.36
C ALA A 597 -18.91 -5.88 20.30
N THR A 598 -18.77 -7.03 20.96
CA THR A 598 -19.79 -7.57 21.87
C THR A 598 -19.35 -7.61 23.34
N GLY A 599 -18.18 -7.05 23.67
CA GLY A 599 -17.67 -6.99 25.04
C GLY A 599 -17.31 -8.35 25.63
N ARG A 600 -17.04 -9.36 24.80
CA ARG A 600 -16.73 -10.72 25.24
C ARG A 600 -15.25 -10.85 25.59
N ASN A 601 -14.97 -10.97 26.88
CA ASN A 601 -13.62 -11.23 27.39
C ASN A 601 -13.28 -12.73 27.47
N GLN A 602 -14.30 -13.59 27.31
CA GLN A 602 -14.15 -15.04 27.29
C GLN A 602 -14.95 -15.65 26.14
N ILE A 603 -14.37 -16.62 25.47
CA ILE A 603 -15.00 -17.29 24.32
C ILE A 603 -15.01 -18.81 24.53
N HIS A 604 -16.08 -19.46 24.06
CA HIS A 604 -16.16 -20.91 23.94
C HIS A 604 -16.80 -21.32 22.61
N SER A 605 -16.44 -22.51 22.13
CA SER A 605 -16.82 -22.99 20.78
C SER A 605 -18.33 -22.92 20.51
N ARG A 606 -19.17 -23.36 21.44
CA ARG A 606 -20.64 -23.35 21.26
C ARG A 606 -21.25 -21.95 21.07
N ASP A 607 -20.67 -20.90 21.66
CA ASP A 607 -21.20 -19.54 21.52
C ASP A 607 -20.75 -18.93 20.18
N ALA A 608 -19.46 -19.08 19.86
CA ALA A 608 -18.90 -18.68 18.59
C ALA A 608 -19.60 -19.35 17.39
N LEU A 609 -19.89 -20.66 17.49
CA LEU A 609 -20.57 -21.40 16.42
C LEU A 609 -22.03 -20.98 16.22
N ARG A 610 -22.68 -20.39 17.23
CA ARG A 610 -24.11 -19.99 17.17
C ARG A 610 -24.29 -18.51 16.86
N LEU A 611 -23.52 -17.65 17.52
CA LEU A 611 -23.67 -16.20 17.51
C LEU A 611 -22.52 -15.46 16.82
N GLY A 612 -21.41 -16.15 16.55
CA GLY A 612 -20.25 -15.58 15.87
C GLY A 612 -20.50 -15.28 14.39
N PRO A 613 -19.50 -14.70 13.71
CA PRO A 613 -19.56 -14.41 12.28
C PRO A 613 -19.85 -15.68 11.47
N ASN A 614 -20.59 -15.58 10.36
CA ASN A 614 -21.01 -16.74 9.55
C ASN A 614 -19.85 -17.69 9.19
N ARG A 615 -18.69 -17.14 8.86
CA ARG A 615 -17.43 -17.84 8.55
C ARG A 615 -16.85 -18.67 9.72
N ILE A 616 -17.20 -18.34 10.96
CA ILE A 616 -16.76 -19.03 12.18
C ILE A 616 -17.79 -20.04 12.68
N ARG A 617 -18.95 -20.15 12.03
CA ARG A 617 -20.04 -21.05 12.47
C ARG A 617 -19.80 -22.52 12.15
N GLU A 618 -18.71 -22.81 11.43
CA GLU A 618 -18.22 -24.16 11.20
C GLU A 618 -17.10 -24.51 12.18
N ARG A 619 -17.10 -25.76 12.66
CA ARG A 619 -16.17 -26.22 13.70
C ARG A 619 -14.71 -26.13 13.28
N GLU A 620 -14.43 -26.40 12.01
CA GLU A 620 -13.08 -26.33 11.44
C GLU A 620 -12.57 -24.89 11.39
N GLY A 621 -13.37 -23.96 10.85
CA GLY A 621 -13.07 -22.52 10.82
C GLY A 621 -12.89 -21.88 12.20
N PHE A 622 -13.70 -22.26 13.20
CA PHE A 622 -13.49 -21.81 14.58
C PHE A 622 -12.16 -22.32 15.16
N THR A 623 -11.81 -23.58 14.88
CA THR A 623 -10.60 -24.19 15.47
C THR A 623 -9.34 -23.57 14.88
N SER A 624 -9.28 -23.37 13.57
CA SER A 624 -8.14 -22.72 12.91
C SER A 624 -8.01 -21.25 13.32
N ALA A 625 -9.12 -20.51 13.36
CA ALA A 625 -9.14 -19.12 13.84
C ALA A 625 -8.63 -18.99 15.28
N MET A 626 -9.09 -19.85 16.19
CA MET A 626 -8.62 -19.84 17.58
C MET A 626 -7.15 -20.22 17.72
N GLN A 627 -6.62 -21.13 16.91
CA GLN A 627 -5.20 -21.45 16.90
C GLN A 627 -4.35 -20.22 16.54
N VAL A 628 -4.77 -19.47 15.52
CA VAL A 628 -4.10 -18.22 15.11
C VAL A 628 -4.17 -17.16 16.20
N LEU A 629 -5.34 -16.98 16.86
CA LEU A 629 -5.47 -16.03 17.98
C LEU A 629 -4.59 -16.41 19.17
N VAL A 630 -4.48 -17.70 19.48
CA VAL A 630 -3.61 -18.19 20.56
C VAL A 630 -2.13 -18.00 20.20
N SER A 631 -1.73 -18.35 18.97
CA SER A 631 -0.34 -18.19 18.54
C SER A 631 0.09 -16.72 18.51
N ALA A 632 -0.81 -15.82 18.13
CA ALA A 632 -0.56 -14.37 18.10
C ALA A 632 -0.77 -13.68 19.45
N GLY A 633 -1.13 -14.43 20.51
CA GLY A 633 -1.30 -13.88 21.87
C GLY A 633 -2.60 -13.13 22.13
N TRP A 634 -3.52 -13.05 21.16
CA TRP A 634 -4.85 -12.42 21.28
C TRP A 634 -5.86 -13.27 22.06
N ALA A 635 -5.58 -14.57 22.26
CA ALA A 635 -6.39 -15.45 23.10
C ALA A 635 -5.51 -16.37 23.95
N LYS A 636 -5.95 -16.71 25.17
CA LYS A 636 -5.27 -17.64 26.07
C LYS A 636 -6.21 -18.77 26.47
N PRO A 637 -5.84 -20.05 26.27
CA PRO A 637 -6.67 -21.16 26.74
C PRO A 637 -6.77 -21.15 28.26
N ILE A 638 -7.97 -21.36 28.79
CA ILE A 638 -8.20 -21.47 30.24
C ILE A 638 -7.95 -22.94 30.65
N GLU A 639 -6.85 -23.18 31.35
CA GLU A 639 -6.52 -24.51 31.87
C GLU A 639 -7.60 -25.00 32.84
N GLY A 640 -8.06 -26.24 32.65
CA GLY A 640 -9.13 -26.82 33.47
C GLY A 640 -10.55 -26.36 33.09
N GLY A 641 -10.71 -25.42 32.15
CA GLY A 641 -12.01 -24.89 31.72
C GLY A 641 -12.58 -23.81 32.64
N ALA A 642 -13.70 -23.20 32.23
CA ALA A 642 -14.32 -22.09 32.95
C ALA A 642 -15.85 -22.22 33.01
N VAL A 643 -16.47 -21.63 34.04
CA VAL A 643 -17.93 -21.44 34.07
C VAL A 643 -18.25 -20.15 33.32
N ILE A 644 -18.86 -20.28 32.14
CA ILE A 644 -19.26 -19.17 31.28
C ILE A 644 -20.77 -19.28 31.05
N ASP A 645 -21.50 -18.18 31.24
CA ASP A 645 -22.97 -18.11 31.15
C ASP A 645 -23.68 -19.18 31.99
N GLY A 646 -23.20 -19.40 33.22
CA GLY A 646 -23.80 -20.34 34.19
C GLY A 646 -23.57 -21.82 33.88
N ALA A 647 -22.74 -22.17 32.90
CA ALA A 647 -22.42 -23.55 32.57
C ALA A 647 -20.90 -23.79 32.47
N PHE A 648 -20.43 -24.94 32.94
CA PHE A 648 -19.03 -25.32 32.82
C PHE A 648 -18.66 -25.64 31.36
N ARG A 649 -17.55 -25.06 30.90
CA ARG A 649 -17.01 -25.18 29.54
C ARG A 649 -15.57 -25.70 29.62
N ARG A 650 -15.36 -26.90 29.10
CA ARG A 650 -14.04 -27.56 29.06
C ARG A 650 -13.05 -26.87 28.10
N HIS A 651 -13.57 -26.25 27.04
CA HIS A 651 -12.79 -25.53 26.03
C HIS A 651 -13.22 -24.08 26.03
N ALA A 652 -12.44 -23.25 26.73
CA ALA A 652 -12.68 -21.83 26.92
C ALA A 652 -11.36 -21.07 26.79
N TRP A 653 -11.44 -19.82 26.34
CA TRP A 653 -10.29 -18.95 26.16
C TRP A 653 -10.58 -17.55 26.68
N ASP A 654 -9.60 -16.93 27.33
CA ASP A 654 -9.61 -15.50 27.65
C ASP A 654 -9.13 -14.71 26.43
N VAL A 655 -9.83 -13.64 26.06
CA VAL A 655 -9.45 -12.72 24.96
C VAL A 655 -8.61 -11.59 25.53
N VAL A 656 -7.48 -11.28 24.90
CA VAL A 656 -6.47 -10.31 25.36
C VAL A 656 -6.55 -9.01 24.55
N GLY A 657 -6.46 -7.85 25.19
CA GLY A 657 -6.46 -6.52 24.57
C GLY A 657 -7.58 -5.60 25.08
N PRO A 658 -7.47 -4.27 24.97
CA PRO A 658 -8.54 -3.36 25.36
C PRO A 658 -9.78 -3.52 24.47
N LEU A 659 -10.97 -3.36 25.09
CA LEU A 659 -12.27 -3.33 24.42
C LEU A 659 -12.49 -2.03 23.65
#